data_AF-K1QYQ7-F1
#
_entry.id   AF-K1QYQ7-F1
#
_cell.length_a   1.000
_cell.length_b   1.000
_cell.length_c   1.000
_cell.angle_alpha   90.00
_cell.angle_beta   90.00
_cell.angle_gamma   90.00
#
_symmetry.space_group_name_H-M   'P 1'
#
loop_
_entity.id
_entity.type
_entity.pdbx_description
1 polymer ?
#
loop_
_entity_poly.entity_id
_entity_poly.type
_entity_poly.pdbx_seq_one_letter_code
_entity_poly.pdbx_strand_id
1 'polypeptide(L)'
;MKWWWRCALVGLVFLIRQGSCLSSELAALQKEYGEWRLQRSPEYATTIGVYKHNDQVENYAYSGFVEEYNKCFGLLTRLKEQVNYNQLDAKEKIDYDIFNNTLTMIVEGNNWKDYSALNPVNFLEGPQIDPTYFPKITPFDTVGDYENYVRRLELHPAQIDDMIGRFNKSIEKGHTYHRVTEFRERAKSAVEKIIRKLSDLKWYLENVYYNHLRTGFGVSSWDNGAAFYRACLQWHLSLDITPEEVHNKGLQEVERISSEMKKVMAKLNHQGSVKEFFDNIRRNPSFYLQTGEEIVQWYKSAIKNEIEPKLSAYFKDLPNLPIDVEPNPIDGVSGQYIAGPPDGSRPGVFQVNVHRPNQSVKINFMALLLHETLPGHHLQISAASTVKNPNFRKYMTGYLFNVPMEAAFYTSYVEVYFNHLRTEFGVRSWDNGAAFYKACLQWHLSLDMTPEEVHNKGLQEVERISSEMKKVMAKLNHQGSVKEFFDNIRSDPSFYLQTGDEIVQWYSDAIKNDIEPKLSAYFKDLPNLPVNVEPNPNDGVSGQYIPGPPDGSRPGVFQVNVHRPNQSVKIDFMALLIHETLPGHHLQISVASTIKNPNFRKYTTGYLFNVPMEAAFYTSYVEGWGLYAEYLGEEMKLYKTDYDLMGRYGFEIFRASRLVVDTGLHYYNWTREKAIEYMLNYTAFSEEMIAIEIDRYITWPGQACAYKIGELKIKELRKKAEDKLGSKFDIREFHATVLKAGYLPLHILEKNVNQWILETKNKAAESATKCASNVTREPPDRTGLALTSSIHSFTNISKTDMGTAPLPSENVQNRLIKRMVNGGIVLNLMWNSIQSGNIVFKISSGFGRRFNSTLTT
;
A
#
# COMPACT_ATOMS: atom_id res chain seq x y z
N MET A 1 -59.49 18.08 6.53
CA MET A 1 -58.90 17.00 7.35
C MET A 1 -58.25 15.85 6.54
N LYS A 2 -58.83 15.30 5.46
CA LYS A 2 -58.26 14.11 4.77
C LYS A 2 -56.92 14.29 3.99
N TRP A 3 -56.37 15.50 3.88
CA TRP A 3 -55.11 15.76 3.16
C TRP A 3 -53.84 15.62 4.03
N TRP A 4 -53.84 16.13 5.28
CA TRP A 4 -52.65 16.15 6.14
C TRP A 4 -52.07 14.76 6.42
N TRP A 5 -52.93 13.73 6.57
CA TRP A 5 -52.51 12.35 6.79
C TRP A 5 -51.72 11.73 5.63
N ARG A 6 -51.87 12.24 4.38
CA ARG A 6 -51.07 11.75 3.24
C ARG A 6 -49.66 12.34 3.24
N CYS A 7 -49.49 13.60 3.62
CA CYS A 7 -48.17 14.22 3.78
C CYS A 7 -47.38 13.56 4.93
N ALA A 8 -48.04 13.27 6.05
CA ALA A 8 -47.43 12.59 7.20
C ALA A 8 -46.89 11.19 6.84
N LEU A 9 -47.64 10.39 6.06
CA LEU A 9 -47.16 9.06 5.63
C LEU A 9 -45.98 9.13 4.66
N VAL A 10 -45.95 10.10 3.73
CA VAL A 10 -44.80 10.27 2.82
C VAL A 10 -43.55 10.68 3.60
N GLY A 11 -43.67 11.55 4.60
CA GLY A 11 -42.57 11.89 5.51
C GLY A 11 -42.05 10.68 6.31
N LEU A 12 -42.95 9.84 6.85
CA LEU A 12 -42.54 8.65 7.61
C LEU A 12 -41.88 7.57 6.73
N VAL A 13 -42.34 7.40 5.49
CA VAL A 13 -41.74 6.43 4.54
C VAL A 13 -40.34 6.87 4.10
N PHE A 14 -40.06 8.17 4.00
CA PHE A 14 -38.71 8.68 3.73
C PHE A 14 -37.72 8.46 4.89
N LEU A 15 -38.20 8.32 6.14
CA LEU A 15 -37.37 8.02 7.31
C LEU A 15 -37.07 6.52 7.52
N ILE A 16 -37.70 5.63 6.74
CA ILE A 16 -37.53 4.16 6.84
C ILE A 16 -36.83 3.59 5.58
N ARG A 17 -36.33 4.46 4.69
CA ARG A 17 -35.54 4.09 3.50
C ARG A 17 -34.25 4.91 3.33
N GLN A 18 -33.40 4.89 4.36
CA GLN A 18 -31.96 4.99 4.16
C GLN A 18 -31.32 3.64 4.50
N GLY A 19 -30.58 3.06 3.56
CA GLY A 19 -29.87 1.80 3.78
C GLY A 19 -28.46 2.04 4.26
N SER A 20 -28.04 1.31 5.31
CA SER A 20 -26.64 1.12 5.74
C SER A 20 -25.76 2.38 5.65
N CYS A 21 -26.11 3.40 6.43
CA CYS A 21 -25.19 4.51 6.67
C CYS A 21 -24.32 4.15 7.89
N LEU A 22 -23.00 4.19 7.72
CA LEU A 22 -22.07 4.20 8.85
C LEU A 22 -22.41 5.40 9.75
N SER A 23 -22.30 5.22 11.06
CA SER A 23 -22.21 6.32 12.04
C SER A 23 -21.21 7.38 11.55
N SER A 24 -21.64 8.64 11.60
CA SER A 24 -20.93 9.78 11.02
C SER A 24 -19.49 9.88 11.50
N GLU A 25 -19.28 9.54 12.76
CA GLU A 25 -18.02 9.60 13.50
C GLU A 25 -17.07 8.49 13.05
N LEU A 26 -17.54 7.24 12.95
CA LEU A 26 -16.74 6.11 12.49
C LEU A 26 -16.34 6.28 11.02
N ALA A 27 -17.30 6.70 10.18
CA ALA A 27 -17.06 6.99 8.77
C ALA A 27 -16.01 8.10 8.59
N ALA A 28 -16.11 9.18 9.36
CA ALA A 28 -15.17 10.29 9.31
C ALA A 28 -13.75 9.86 9.70
N LEU A 29 -13.58 9.13 10.80
CA LEU A 29 -12.27 8.66 11.25
C LEU A 29 -11.62 7.67 10.26
N GLN A 30 -12.41 6.73 9.73
CA GLN A 30 -11.95 5.77 8.72
C GLN A 30 -11.56 6.45 7.39
N LYS A 31 -12.28 7.50 7.00
CA LYS A 31 -11.94 8.34 5.84
C LYS A 31 -10.67 9.14 6.10
N GLU A 32 -10.57 9.80 7.25
CA GLU A 32 -9.42 10.64 7.64
C GLU A 32 -8.11 9.83 7.70
N TYR A 33 -8.16 8.59 8.21
CA TYR A 33 -7.03 7.67 8.12
C TYR A 33 -6.72 7.28 6.67
N GLY A 34 -7.72 6.90 5.88
CA GLY A 34 -7.53 6.46 4.50
C GLY A 34 -6.93 7.54 3.60
N GLU A 35 -7.37 8.80 3.73
CA GLU A 35 -6.80 9.93 2.99
C GLU A 35 -5.37 10.26 3.45
N TRP A 36 -5.08 10.19 4.76
CA TRP A 36 -3.73 10.39 5.28
C TRP A 36 -2.77 9.26 4.89
N ARG A 37 -3.18 7.99 4.92
CA ARG A 37 -2.31 6.85 4.60
C ARG A 37 -1.82 6.88 3.15
N LEU A 38 -2.66 7.34 2.22
CA LEU A 38 -2.28 7.59 0.82
C LEU A 38 -1.31 8.76 0.67
N GLN A 39 -1.50 9.85 1.41
CA GLN A 39 -0.54 10.95 1.43
C GLN A 39 0.81 10.52 2.03
N ARG A 40 0.80 9.59 3.00
CA ARG A 40 2.01 9.10 3.67
C ARG A 40 2.83 8.09 2.86
N SER A 41 2.17 7.34 1.96
CA SER A 41 2.79 6.47 0.94
C SER A 41 2.30 6.84 -0.46
N PRO A 42 2.80 7.94 -1.03
CA PRO A 42 2.37 8.44 -2.34
C PRO A 42 2.72 7.49 -3.49
N GLU A 43 3.79 6.71 -3.35
CA GLU A 43 4.22 5.70 -4.33
C GLU A 43 3.25 4.51 -4.35
N TYR A 44 2.87 3.98 -3.19
CA TYR A 44 1.79 3.01 -3.05
C TYR A 44 0.46 3.57 -3.59
N ALA A 45 0.16 4.85 -3.36
CA ALA A 45 -1.04 5.47 -3.93
C ALA A 45 -1.04 5.40 -5.47
N THR A 46 0.12 5.56 -6.13
CA THR A 46 0.27 5.32 -7.57
C THR A 46 0.02 3.85 -7.95
N THR A 47 0.55 2.87 -7.21
CA THR A 47 0.39 1.43 -7.56
C THR A 47 -1.08 0.98 -7.59
N ILE A 48 -1.94 1.62 -6.80
CA ILE A 48 -3.39 1.37 -6.75
C ILE A 48 -4.23 2.39 -7.54
N GLY A 49 -3.62 3.19 -8.41
CA GLY A 49 -4.32 4.11 -9.33
C GLY A 49 -4.79 5.44 -8.73
N VAL A 50 -4.27 5.85 -7.57
CA VAL A 50 -4.62 7.12 -6.90
C VAL A 50 -3.53 8.16 -7.12
N TYR A 51 -3.53 8.77 -8.30
CA TYR A 51 -2.48 9.68 -8.79
C TYR A 51 -2.42 11.07 -8.11
N LYS A 52 -3.27 11.33 -7.10
CA LYS A 52 -3.35 12.62 -6.38
C LYS A 52 -2.03 13.06 -5.73
N HIS A 53 -1.13 12.11 -5.46
CA HIS A 53 0.14 12.33 -4.78
C HIS A 53 1.34 11.96 -5.67
N ASN A 54 1.19 12.00 -7.00
CA ASN A 54 2.28 11.68 -7.92
C ASN A 54 3.43 12.70 -7.89
N ASP A 55 3.24 13.87 -7.26
CA ASP A 55 4.25 14.90 -6.97
C ASP A 55 5.13 14.57 -5.75
N GLN A 56 4.82 13.50 -5.01
CA GLN A 56 5.43 13.15 -3.72
C GLN A 56 6.10 11.77 -3.78
N VAL A 57 7.19 11.61 -3.02
CA VAL A 57 7.89 10.34 -2.76
C VAL A 57 7.63 9.88 -1.32
N GLU A 58 7.82 8.61 -1.01
CA GLU A 58 7.68 8.13 0.37
C GLU A 58 8.74 8.75 1.29
N ASN A 59 8.28 9.32 2.41
CA ASN A 59 9.16 9.84 3.46
C ASN A 59 9.82 8.66 4.22
N TYR A 60 11.15 8.55 4.11
CA TYR A 60 11.95 7.56 4.83
C TYR A 60 12.64 8.13 6.09
N ALA A 61 12.45 9.41 6.42
CA ALA A 61 13.03 10.03 7.61
C ALA A 61 12.66 9.27 8.90
N TYR A 62 13.59 9.25 9.86
CA TYR A 62 13.35 8.67 11.18
C TYR A 62 12.25 9.44 11.96
N SER A 63 12.05 10.73 11.68
CA SER A 63 10.93 11.52 12.25
C SER A 63 9.56 10.99 11.82
N GLY A 64 9.47 10.38 10.64
CA GLY A 64 8.22 9.87 10.06
C GLY A 64 7.53 8.81 10.94
N PHE A 65 8.28 8.08 11.77
CA PHE A 65 7.72 7.15 12.78
C PHE A 65 6.96 7.88 13.89
N VAL A 66 7.44 9.05 14.32
CA VAL A 66 6.81 9.88 15.36
C VAL A 66 5.56 10.55 14.82
N GLU A 67 5.58 10.99 13.55
CA GLU A 67 4.42 11.54 12.84
C GLU A 67 3.29 10.51 12.71
N GLU A 68 3.62 9.29 12.27
CA GLU A 68 2.69 8.17 12.14
C GLU A 68 2.10 7.74 13.48
N TYR A 69 2.94 7.59 14.51
CA TYR A 69 2.48 7.30 15.88
C TYR A 69 1.50 8.36 16.38
N ASN A 70 1.83 9.65 16.28
CA ASN A 70 0.97 10.74 16.75
C ASN A 70 -0.38 10.76 16.02
N LYS A 71 -0.38 10.54 14.71
CA LYS A 71 -1.61 10.47 13.91
C LYS A 71 -2.47 9.27 14.29
N CYS A 72 -1.89 8.08 14.37
CA CYS A 72 -2.62 6.85 14.68
C CYS A 72 -3.10 6.83 16.14
N PHE A 73 -2.32 7.36 17.08
CA PHE A 73 -2.73 7.53 18.49
C PHE A 73 -3.89 8.51 18.61
N GLY A 74 -3.83 9.68 17.96
CA GLY A 74 -4.92 10.66 17.95
C GLY A 74 -6.22 10.11 17.35
N LEU A 75 -6.12 9.31 16.28
CA LEU A 75 -7.26 8.58 15.70
C LEU A 75 -7.81 7.50 16.64
N LEU A 76 -6.94 6.73 17.31
CA LEU A 76 -7.33 5.65 18.22
C LEU A 76 -8.04 6.17 19.48
N THR A 77 -7.57 7.30 20.03
CA THR A 77 -8.22 8.00 21.14
C THR A 77 -9.59 8.49 20.72
N ARG A 78 -9.71 9.21 19.58
CA ARG A 78 -11.00 9.67 19.04
C ARG A 78 -11.95 8.52 18.74
N LEU A 79 -11.47 7.39 18.21
CA LEU A 79 -12.27 6.19 17.97
C LEU A 79 -12.90 5.65 19.27
N LYS A 80 -12.11 5.59 20.36
CA LYS A 80 -12.55 5.09 21.67
C LYS A 80 -13.43 6.08 22.45
N GLU A 81 -13.28 7.38 22.21
CA GLU A 81 -14.05 8.44 22.89
C GLU A 81 -15.34 8.84 22.16
N GLN A 82 -15.33 8.85 20.82
CA GLN A 82 -16.38 9.48 20.00
C GLN A 82 -17.34 8.47 19.37
N VAL A 83 -16.94 7.20 19.18
CA VAL A 83 -17.77 6.18 18.52
C VAL A 83 -18.40 5.24 19.54
N ASN A 84 -19.72 5.35 19.74
CA ASN A 84 -20.45 4.45 20.63
C ASN A 84 -20.68 3.07 19.99
N TYR A 85 -19.78 2.13 20.28
CA TYR A 85 -19.81 0.75 19.77
C TYR A 85 -21.19 0.06 19.86
N ASN A 86 -21.98 0.35 20.90
CA ASN A 86 -23.28 -0.29 21.09
C ASN A 86 -24.32 0.15 20.05
N GLN A 87 -24.22 1.37 19.53
CA GLN A 87 -25.14 1.94 18.53
C GLN A 87 -24.86 1.49 17.09
N LEU A 88 -23.65 0.99 16.82
CA LEU A 88 -23.21 0.48 15.52
C LEU A 88 -24.04 -0.74 15.04
N ASP A 89 -24.25 -0.91 13.74
CA ASP A 89 -24.79 -2.16 13.16
C ASP A 89 -23.76 -3.32 13.16
N ALA A 90 -24.15 -4.50 12.65
CA ALA A 90 -23.29 -5.68 12.65
C ALA A 90 -22.05 -5.56 11.73
N LYS A 91 -22.17 -4.88 10.59
CA LYS A 91 -21.05 -4.59 9.68
C LYS A 91 -20.18 -3.48 10.27
N GLU A 92 -20.79 -2.42 10.78
CA GLU A 92 -20.07 -1.32 11.44
C GLU A 92 -19.23 -1.81 12.61
N LYS A 93 -19.73 -2.75 13.43
CA LYS A 93 -18.97 -3.37 14.52
C LYS A 93 -17.72 -4.10 14.01
N ILE A 94 -17.81 -4.82 12.88
CA ILE A 94 -16.65 -5.47 12.25
C ILE A 94 -15.66 -4.41 11.73
N ASP A 95 -16.14 -3.38 11.02
CA ASP A 95 -15.27 -2.31 10.52
C ASP A 95 -14.64 -1.49 11.67
N TYR A 96 -15.33 -1.31 12.80
CA TYR A 96 -14.76 -0.73 14.03
C TYR A 96 -13.68 -1.64 14.61
N ASP A 97 -13.96 -2.94 14.80
CA ASP A 97 -13.02 -3.88 15.41
C ASP A 97 -11.71 -3.93 14.62
N ILE A 98 -11.80 -4.00 13.29
CA ILE A 98 -10.65 -4.03 12.37
C ILE A 98 -9.89 -2.70 12.44
N PHE A 99 -10.59 -1.55 12.42
CA PHE A 99 -9.95 -0.24 12.46
C PHE A 99 -9.24 0.03 13.80
N ASN A 100 -9.88 -0.33 14.92
CA ASN A 100 -9.25 -0.31 16.24
C ASN A 100 -8.00 -1.20 16.28
N ASN A 101 -8.07 -2.41 15.72
CA ASN A 101 -6.93 -3.31 15.63
C ASN A 101 -5.78 -2.69 14.82
N THR A 102 -6.03 -2.19 13.60
CA THR A 102 -5.01 -1.55 12.74
C THR A 102 -4.32 -0.38 13.44
N LEU A 103 -5.10 0.54 14.02
CA LEU A 103 -4.55 1.69 14.75
C LEU A 103 -3.76 1.27 15.99
N THR A 104 -4.23 0.26 16.73
CA THR A 104 -3.53 -0.27 17.91
C THR A 104 -2.19 -0.90 17.51
N MET A 105 -2.16 -1.70 16.45
CA MET A 105 -0.93 -2.33 15.95
C MET A 105 0.13 -1.31 15.52
N ILE A 106 -0.24 -0.20 14.86
CA ILE A 106 0.71 0.86 14.50
C ILE A 106 1.23 1.59 15.75
N VAL A 107 0.33 1.92 16.69
CA VAL A 107 0.65 2.65 17.93
C VAL A 107 1.56 1.85 18.86
N GLU A 108 1.26 0.57 19.07
CA GLU A 108 2.07 -0.34 19.89
C GLU A 108 3.32 -0.83 19.14
N GLY A 109 3.22 -0.96 17.81
CA GLY A 109 4.32 -1.28 16.91
C GLY A 109 5.46 -0.25 16.96
N ASN A 110 5.16 1.04 17.13
CA ASN A 110 6.14 2.13 17.23
C ASN A 110 7.19 1.99 18.36
N ASN A 111 6.98 1.07 19.31
CA ASN A 111 8.03 0.67 20.27
C ASN A 111 9.24 0.01 19.56
N TRP A 112 9.02 -0.60 18.39
CA TRP A 112 10.00 -1.36 17.61
C TRP A 112 10.62 -0.59 16.43
N LYS A 113 10.46 0.74 16.34
CA LYS A 113 11.00 1.56 15.23
C LYS A 113 12.51 1.50 15.05
N ASP A 114 13.23 1.12 16.11
CA ASP A 114 14.69 0.96 16.12
C ASP A 114 15.14 -0.43 15.61
N TYR A 115 14.24 -1.25 15.06
CA TYR A 115 14.48 -2.64 14.64
C TYR A 115 14.46 -2.76 13.11
N SER A 116 13.71 -3.72 12.56
CA SER A 116 13.54 -4.00 11.12
C SER A 116 13.35 -2.74 10.28
N ALA A 117 12.52 -1.80 10.76
CA ALA A 117 12.14 -0.57 10.06
C ALA A 117 13.33 0.36 9.73
N LEU A 118 14.49 0.17 10.37
CA LEU A 118 15.74 0.86 10.03
C LEU A 118 16.44 0.32 8.76
N ASN A 119 15.89 -0.72 8.13
CA ASN A 119 16.52 -1.42 7.01
C ASN A 119 15.60 -1.49 5.78
N PRO A 120 15.30 -0.36 5.10
CA PRO A 120 14.31 -0.26 4.02
C PRO A 120 14.69 -0.94 2.68
N VAL A 121 15.78 -1.74 2.65
CA VAL A 121 16.36 -2.38 1.46
C VAL A 121 16.80 -3.78 1.85
N ASN A 122 16.28 -4.81 1.18
CA ASN A 122 16.77 -6.19 1.27
C ASN A 122 16.71 -6.87 -0.12
N PHE A 123 16.71 -8.20 -0.20
CA PHE A 123 16.69 -8.90 -1.50
C PHE A 123 15.28 -9.25 -2.02
N LEU A 124 14.24 -8.98 -1.22
CA LEU A 124 12.83 -9.30 -1.49
C LEU A 124 11.96 -8.05 -1.70
N GLU A 125 12.31 -6.94 -1.06
CA GLU A 125 11.57 -5.66 -1.12
C GLU A 125 12.48 -4.43 -0.97
N GLY A 126 11.92 -3.27 -1.31
CA GLY A 126 12.57 -1.96 -1.30
C GLY A 126 12.62 -1.30 -2.70
N PRO A 127 12.97 0.00 -2.78
CA PRO A 127 12.94 0.78 -4.03
C PRO A 127 13.88 0.26 -5.13
N GLN A 128 14.91 -0.50 -4.76
CA GLN A 128 15.98 -1.01 -5.63
C GLN A 128 15.60 -2.18 -6.54
N ILE A 129 14.45 -2.84 -6.31
CA ILE A 129 14.18 -4.16 -6.91
C ILE A 129 13.70 -4.10 -8.36
N ASP A 130 12.88 -3.12 -8.71
CA ASP A 130 12.62 -2.76 -10.11
C ASP A 130 12.54 -1.24 -10.26
N PRO A 131 13.66 -0.54 -10.51
CA PRO A 131 13.64 0.90 -10.81
C PRO A 131 12.90 1.23 -12.12
N THR A 132 12.57 0.23 -12.95
CA THR A 132 11.69 0.40 -14.12
C THR A 132 10.21 0.25 -13.79
N TYR A 133 9.83 -0.08 -12.54
CA TYR A 133 8.44 -0.27 -12.13
C TYR A 133 7.63 1.03 -12.16
N PHE A 134 8.14 2.10 -11.54
CA PHE A 134 7.41 3.39 -11.47
C PHE A 134 7.05 3.98 -12.85
N PRO A 135 7.95 3.97 -13.86
CA PRO A 135 7.58 4.35 -15.23
C PRO A 135 6.45 3.51 -15.89
N LYS A 136 6.18 2.28 -15.41
CA LYS A 136 5.11 1.42 -15.96
C LYS A 136 3.73 1.71 -15.34
N ILE A 137 3.69 2.32 -14.15
CA ILE A 137 2.46 2.56 -13.36
C ILE A 137 2.12 4.04 -13.17
N THR A 138 3.04 4.94 -13.50
CA THR A 138 2.79 6.39 -13.49
C THR A 138 2.13 6.77 -14.81
N PRO A 139 1.02 7.53 -14.82
CA PRO A 139 0.45 8.07 -16.06
C PRO A 139 1.44 9.02 -16.73
N PHE A 140 1.26 9.22 -18.03
CA PHE A 140 2.03 10.18 -18.84
C PHE A 140 1.12 10.88 -19.89
N ASP A 141 -0.18 10.96 -19.59
CA ASP A 141 -1.21 11.44 -20.53
C ASP A 141 -1.31 12.97 -20.57
N THR A 142 -0.88 13.65 -19.51
CA THR A 142 -0.90 15.12 -19.42
C THR A 142 0.45 15.70 -18.99
N VAL A 143 0.67 16.99 -19.28
CA VAL A 143 1.89 17.71 -18.85
C VAL A 143 2.05 17.64 -17.32
N GLY A 144 0.95 17.69 -16.56
CA GLY A 144 0.98 17.57 -15.10
C GLY A 144 1.49 16.21 -14.62
N ASP A 145 1.30 15.14 -15.39
CA ASP A 145 1.84 13.82 -15.04
C ASP A 145 3.36 13.75 -15.25
N TYR A 146 3.87 14.40 -16.30
CA TYR A 146 5.31 14.60 -16.49
C TYR A 146 5.92 15.51 -15.41
N GLU A 147 5.25 16.62 -15.05
CA GLU A 147 5.66 17.53 -13.97
C GLU A 147 5.73 16.78 -12.63
N ASN A 148 4.71 15.98 -12.31
CA ASN A 148 4.68 15.09 -11.14
C ASN A 148 5.84 14.09 -11.15
N TYR A 149 6.09 13.41 -12.27
CA TYR A 149 7.18 12.43 -12.37
C TYR A 149 8.56 13.08 -12.26
N VAL A 150 8.78 14.25 -12.88
CA VAL A 150 10.00 15.05 -12.70
C VAL A 150 10.16 15.45 -11.23
N ARG A 151 9.07 15.87 -10.57
CA ARG A 151 9.11 16.23 -9.14
C ARG A 151 9.50 15.06 -8.24
N ARG A 152 9.12 13.82 -8.57
CA ARG A 152 9.63 12.62 -7.88
C ARG A 152 11.13 12.43 -8.06
N LEU A 153 11.65 12.62 -9.27
CA LEU A 153 13.09 12.56 -9.54
C LEU A 153 13.87 13.67 -8.79
N GLU A 154 13.28 14.85 -8.60
CA GLU A 154 13.87 15.92 -7.77
C GLU A 154 13.89 15.60 -6.27
N LEU A 155 12.92 14.81 -5.77
CA LEU A 155 12.80 14.45 -4.36
C LEU A 155 13.56 13.17 -3.97
N HIS A 156 13.89 12.32 -4.94
CA HIS A 156 14.62 11.08 -4.74
C HIS A 156 16.01 11.20 -4.06
N PRO A 157 16.80 12.30 -4.17
CA PRO A 157 18.06 12.43 -3.42
C PRO A 157 17.81 12.50 -1.91
N ALA A 158 16.84 13.31 -1.48
CA ALA A 158 16.49 13.43 -0.06
C ALA A 158 15.90 12.12 0.48
N GLN A 159 15.16 11.39 -0.36
CA GLN A 159 14.65 10.06 -0.05
C GLN A 159 15.78 9.04 0.17
N ILE A 160 16.86 9.12 -0.61
CA ILE A 160 18.08 8.32 -0.46
C ILE A 160 18.84 8.70 0.81
N ASP A 161 19.00 9.99 1.10
CA ASP A 161 19.66 10.49 2.32
C ASP A 161 18.92 10.03 3.59
N ASP A 162 17.58 10.04 3.57
CA ASP A 162 16.72 9.47 4.62
C ASP A 162 16.98 7.98 4.85
N MET A 163 17.09 7.18 3.78
CA MET A 163 17.43 5.75 3.88
C MET A 163 18.84 5.54 4.44
N ILE A 164 19.82 6.34 4.02
CA ILE A 164 21.19 6.32 4.58
C ILE A 164 21.16 6.68 6.06
N GLY A 165 20.33 7.63 6.47
CA GLY A 165 20.04 7.95 7.87
C GLY A 165 19.51 6.74 8.66
N ARG A 166 18.58 5.97 8.09
CA ARG A 166 18.10 4.71 8.69
C ARG A 166 19.20 3.65 8.80
N PHE A 167 19.99 3.41 7.75
CA PHE A 167 21.09 2.43 7.80
C PHE A 167 22.15 2.80 8.83
N ASN A 168 22.53 4.08 8.93
CA ASN A 168 23.46 4.55 9.97
C ASN A 168 22.90 4.31 11.38
N LYS A 169 21.59 4.54 11.59
CA LYS A 169 20.90 4.21 12.84
C LYS A 169 20.88 2.70 13.11
N SER A 170 20.72 1.89 12.06
CA SER A 170 20.74 0.43 12.13
C SER A 170 22.11 -0.10 12.58
N ILE A 171 23.19 0.47 12.04
CA ILE A 171 24.57 0.17 12.45
C ILE A 171 24.81 0.58 13.91
N GLU A 172 24.40 1.79 14.32
CA GLU A 172 24.50 2.26 15.72
C GLU A 172 23.84 1.29 16.71
N LYS A 173 22.71 0.68 16.32
CA LYS A 173 21.95 -0.28 17.13
C LYS A 173 22.43 -1.73 17.01
N GLY A 174 23.32 -2.05 16.07
CA GLY A 174 23.61 -3.44 15.70
C GLY A 174 22.41 -4.20 15.11
N HIS A 175 21.40 -3.49 14.58
CA HIS A 175 20.10 -4.00 14.11
C HIS A 175 20.01 -4.11 12.57
N THR A 176 21.16 -4.28 11.91
CA THR A 176 21.32 -4.51 10.46
C THR A 176 20.65 -5.81 9.99
N TYR A 177 20.65 -6.12 8.69
CA TYR A 177 20.34 -7.48 8.23
C TYR A 177 21.49 -8.47 8.47
N HIS A 178 21.21 -9.78 8.35
CA HIS A 178 22.25 -10.81 8.34
C HIS A 178 22.96 -10.85 6.98
N ARG A 179 24.24 -11.23 6.95
CA ARG A 179 25.03 -11.30 5.71
C ARG A 179 24.38 -12.11 4.60
N VAL A 180 23.59 -13.14 4.89
CA VAL A 180 22.99 -13.99 3.83
C VAL A 180 21.98 -13.25 2.95
N THR A 181 21.50 -12.06 3.36
CA THR A 181 20.75 -11.15 2.47
C THR A 181 21.68 -10.45 1.46
N GLU A 182 22.75 -11.10 0.97
CA GLU A 182 23.83 -10.47 0.21
C GLU A 182 23.44 -10.15 -1.23
N PHE A 183 22.62 -9.11 -1.40
CA PHE A 183 22.27 -8.58 -2.72
C PHE A 183 23.45 -7.85 -3.41
N ARG A 184 24.67 -7.87 -2.84
CA ARG A 184 25.82 -7.02 -3.21
C ARG A 184 26.14 -7.07 -4.70
N GLU A 185 26.40 -8.25 -5.25
CA GLU A 185 26.75 -8.41 -6.66
C GLU A 185 25.55 -8.19 -7.61
N ARG A 186 24.30 -8.38 -7.15
CA ARG A 186 23.10 -8.06 -7.94
C ARG A 186 22.87 -6.53 -8.01
N ALA A 187 22.95 -5.83 -6.88
CA ALA A 187 22.91 -4.35 -6.82
C ALA A 187 24.05 -3.73 -7.63
N LYS A 188 25.29 -4.18 -7.41
CA LYS A 188 26.48 -3.76 -8.15
C LYS A 188 26.30 -4.00 -9.66
N SER A 189 25.87 -5.18 -10.08
CA SER A 189 25.57 -5.45 -11.49
C SER A 189 24.52 -4.51 -12.08
N ALA A 190 23.46 -4.18 -11.34
CA ALA A 190 22.42 -3.25 -11.77
C ALA A 190 22.92 -1.80 -11.88
N VAL A 191 23.56 -1.28 -10.83
CA VAL A 191 24.12 0.08 -10.78
C VAL A 191 25.22 0.25 -11.84
N GLU A 192 26.14 -0.71 -11.97
CA GLU A 192 27.16 -0.68 -13.01
C GLU A 192 26.55 -0.74 -14.43
N LYS A 193 25.42 -1.43 -14.66
CA LYS A 193 24.74 -1.44 -15.97
C LYS A 193 24.18 -0.06 -16.32
N ILE A 194 23.61 0.64 -15.34
CA ILE A 194 23.12 2.02 -15.49
C ILE A 194 24.29 2.97 -15.76
N ILE A 195 25.34 2.93 -14.93
CA ILE A 195 26.56 3.75 -15.10
C ILE A 195 27.21 3.48 -16.47
N ARG A 196 27.29 2.23 -16.92
CA ARG A 196 27.79 1.89 -18.26
C ARG A 196 26.91 2.49 -19.36
N LYS A 197 25.58 2.47 -19.26
CA LYS A 197 24.71 3.07 -20.29
C LYS A 197 24.72 4.60 -20.30
N LEU A 198 24.88 5.25 -19.15
CA LEU A 198 25.15 6.69 -19.07
C LEU A 198 26.53 7.04 -19.68
N SER A 199 27.52 6.17 -19.48
CA SER A 199 28.87 6.31 -20.07
C SER A 199 28.85 6.08 -21.59
N ASP A 200 28.11 5.10 -22.09
CA ASP A 200 27.89 4.87 -23.52
C ASP A 200 27.25 6.10 -24.18
N LEU A 201 26.22 6.67 -23.55
CA LEU A 201 25.54 7.88 -24.03
C LEU A 201 26.49 9.09 -24.04
N LYS A 202 27.24 9.31 -22.94
CA LYS A 202 28.28 10.36 -22.87
C LYS A 202 29.32 10.18 -23.99
N TRP A 203 29.86 8.98 -24.14
CA TRP A 203 30.85 8.69 -25.19
C TRP A 203 30.27 8.92 -26.58
N TYR A 204 29.05 8.46 -26.85
CA TYR A 204 28.37 8.69 -28.13
C TYR A 204 28.16 10.18 -28.41
N LEU A 205 27.74 10.95 -27.40
CA LEU A 205 27.58 12.40 -27.53
C LEU A 205 28.92 13.09 -27.85
N GLU A 206 30.00 12.76 -27.14
CA GLU A 206 31.33 13.36 -27.29
C GLU A 206 32.10 12.93 -28.55
N ASN A 207 31.95 11.68 -28.99
CA ASN A 207 32.82 11.07 -30.00
C ASN A 207 32.11 10.74 -31.32
N VAL A 208 30.78 10.60 -31.31
CA VAL A 208 29.98 10.35 -32.51
C VAL A 208 29.15 11.59 -32.85
N TYR A 209 28.20 11.97 -31.99
CA TYR A 209 27.27 13.06 -32.25
C TYR A 209 27.98 14.41 -32.42
N TYR A 210 28.96 14.73 -31.57
CA TYR A 210 29.76 15.96 -31.67
C TYR A 210 30.42 16.11 -33.05
N ASN A 211 31.00 15.03 -33.58
CA ASN A 211 31.64 15.01 -34.89
C ASN A 211 30.66 15.06 -36.07
N HIS A 212 29.35 14.92 -35.81
CA HIS A 212 28.27 15.10 -36.78
C HIS A 212 27.44 16.38 -36.51
N LEU A 213 27.88 17.26 -35.60
CA LEU A 213 27.25 18.56 -35.41
C LEU A 213 27.40 19.43 -36.67
N ARG A 214 26.29 20.03 -37.09
CA ARG A 214 26.26 20.93 -38.26
C ARG A 214 27.19 22.12 -38.07
N THR A 215 28.03 22.38 -39.07
CA THR A 215 28.87 23.60 -39.15
C THR A 215 28.10 24.83 -39.64
N GLY A 216 26.96 24.63 -40.31
CA GLY A 216 26.06 25.70 -40.73
C GLY A 216 25.30 26.29 -39.55
N PHE A 217 25.43 27.61 -39.34
CA PHE A 217 24.94 28.31 -38.14
C PHE A 217 23.41 28.34 -38.00
N GLY A 218 22.68 28.64 -39.08
CA GLY A 218 21.21 28.73 -39.08
C GLY A 218 20.52 27.44 -39.55
N VAL A 219 19.22 27.30 -39.25
CA VAL A 219 18.38 26.19 -39.77
C VAL A 219 18.23 26.22 -41.30
N SER A 220 18.58 27.33 -41.95
CA SER A 220 18.72 27.43 -43.40
C SER A 220 19.81 26.52 -44.00
N SER A 221 20.69 25.93 -43.18
CA SER A 221 21.64 24.90 -43.61
C SER A 221 21.09 23.47 -43.53
N TRP A 222 19.79 23.29 -43.32
CA TRP A 222 19.11 21.99 -43.34
C TRP A 222 18.47 21.76 -44.72
N ASP A 223 18.32 20.50 -45.12
CA ASP A 223 17.41 20.14 -46.20
C ASP A 223 15.99 20.63 -45.85
N ASN A 224 15.36 21.33 -46.80
CA ASN A 224 14.08 22.05 -46.61
C ASN A 224 14.08 23.11 -45.47
N GLY A 225 15.25 23.53 -44.98
CA GLY A 225 15.40 24.42 -43.82
C GLY A 225 14.75 25.79 -43.96
N ALA A 226 14.60 26.31 -45.19
CA ALA A 226 13.89 27.56 -45.45
C ALA A 226 12.37 27.44 -45.20
N ALA A 227 11.75 26.30 -45.53
CA ALA A 227 10.34 26.04 -45.25
C ALA A 227 10.12 25.81 -43.75
N PHE A 228 11.03 25.09 -43.09
CA PHE A 228 11.02 24.94 -41.63
C PHE A 228 11.11 26.30 -40.93
N TYR A 229 12.02 27.20 -41.36
CA TYR A 229 12.12 28.54 -40.80
C TYR A 229 10.86 29.39 -41.04
N ARG A 230 10.21 29.29 -42.21
CA ARG A 230 8.91 29.95 -42.44
C ARG A 230 7.84 29.42 -41.48
N ALA A 231 7.75 28.11 -41.26
CA ALA A 231 6.81 27.53 -40.31
C ALA A 231 7.09 28.01 -38.87
N CYS A 232 8.37 28.11 -38.47
CA CYS A 232 8.76 28.70 -37.19
C CYS A 232 8.31 30.16 -37.05
N LEU A 233 8.45 30.99 -38.08
CA LEU A 233 7.99 32.38 -38.06
C LEU A 233 6.47 32.47 -37.98
N GLN A 234 5.74 31.69 -38.79
CA GLN A 234 4.27 31.64 -38.76
C GLN A 234 3.75 31.24 -37.36
N TRP A 235 4.39 30.26 -36.70
CA TRP A 235 4.08 29.86 -35.33
C TRP A 235 4.32 30.98 -34.32
N HIS A 236 5.55 31.52 -34.25
CA HIS A 236 5.93 32.48 -33.21
C HIS A 236 5.33 33.88 -33.40
N LEU A 237 5.09 34.30 -34.64
CA LEU A 237 4.53 35.61 -34.94
C LEU A 237 3.00 35.60 -35.05
N SER A 238 2.38 34.44 -35.30
CA SER A 238 0.95 34.32 -35.64
C SER A 238 0.52 35.22 -36.82
N LEU A 239 1.46 35.50 -37.74
CA LEU A 239 1.29 36.31 -38.93
C LEU A 239 1.80 35.53 -40.15
N ASP A 240 1.11 35.62 -41.28
CA ASP A 240 1.68 35.16 -42.55
C ASP A 240 2.59 36.25 -43.12
N ILE A 241 3.84 36.24 -42.67
CA ILE A 241 4.91 37.15 -43.08
C ILE A 241 6.15 36.34 -43.45
N THR A 242 6.85 36.74 -44.51
CA THR A 242 8.04 36.02 -44.99
C THR A 242 9.29 36.33 -44.16
N PRO A 243 10.30 35.43 -44.15
CA PRO A 243 11.61 35.71 -43.57
C PRO A 243 12.25 37.02 -44.06
N GLU A 244 12.07 37.35 -45.34
CA GLU A 244 12.61 38.55 -45.97
C GLU A 244 11.90 39.82 -45.47
N GLU A 245 10.57 39.82 -45.37
CA GLU A 245 9.83 40.95 -44.82
C GLU A 245 10.14 41.18 -43.33
N VAL A 246 10.34 40.12 -42.54
CA VAL A 246 10.80 40.24 -41.15
C VAL A 246 12.19 40.86 -41.10
N HIS A 247 13.13 40.40 -41.93
CA HIS A 247 14.48 40.93 -41.99
C HIS A 247 14.51 42.42 -42.40
N ASN A 248 13.80 42.77 -43.48
CA ASN A 248 13.76 44.14 -44.01
C ASN A 248 13.08 45.12 -43.03
N LYS A 249 12.03 44.69 -42.31
CA LYS A 249 11.45 45.48 -41.21
C LYS A 249 12.44 45.67 -40.05
N GLY A 250 13.23 44.63 -39.73
CA GLY A 250 14.30 44.72 -38.74
C GLY A 250 15.37 45.77 -39.10
N LEU A 251 15.81 45.79 -40.36
CA LEU A 251 16.76 46.81 -40.86
C LEU A 251 16.19 48.23 -40.78
N GLN A 252 14.93 48.43 -41.16
CA GLN A 252 14.23 49.72 -41.07
C GLN A 252 14.13 50.23 -39.64
N GLU A 253 13.78 49.35 -38.68
CA GLU A 253 13.75 49.71 -37.26
C GLU A 253 15.14 49.99 -36.69
N VAL A 254 16.18 49.25 -37.10
CA VAL A 254 17.57 49.55 -36.71
C VAL A 254 18.02 50.92 -37.21
N GLU A 255 17.67 51.33 -38.44
CA GLU A 255 17.96 52.67 -38.95
C GLU A 255 17.21 53.77 -38.18
N ARG A 256 15.90 53.56 -37.94
CA ARG A 256 15.06 54.48 -37.16
C ARG A 256 15.58 54.66 -35.74
N ILE A 257 15.87 53.58 -35.03
CA ILE A 257 16.39 53.59 -33.66
C ILE A 257 17.78 54.22 -33.61
N SER A 258 18.67 53.89 -34.57
CA SER A 258 20.00 54.52 -34.68
C SER A 258 19.91 56.04 -34.89
N SER A 259 18.88 56.50 -35.59
CA SER A 259 18.64 57.93 -35.82
C SER A 259 18.13 58.65 -34.56
N GLU A 260 17.31 58.01 -33.73
CA GLU A 260 16.96 58.54 -32.41
C GLU A 260 18.16 58.52 -31.44
N MET A 261 18.98 57.46 -31.46
CA MET A 261 20.21 57.38 -30.66
C MET A 261 21.17 58.54 -30.98
N LYS A 262 21.36 58.89 -32.26
CA LYS A 262 22.16 60.07 -32.67
C LYS A 262 21.63 61.38 -32.07
N LYS A 263 20.31 61.56 -31.97
CA LYS A 263 19.71 62.75 -31.31
C LYS A 263 19.99 62.78 -29.81
N VAL A 264 20.06 61.62 -29.14
CA VAL A 264 20.45 61.50 -27.72
C VAL A 264 21.95 61.76 -27.54
N MET A 265 22.81 61.19 -28.39
CA MET A 265 24.25 61.46 -28.41
C MET A 265 24.55 62.96 -28.55
N ALA A 266 23.87 63.66 -29.46
CA ALA A 266 24.01 65.10 -29.64
C ALA A 266 23.61 65.91 -28.39
N LYS A 267 22.52 65.52 -27.70
CA LYS A 267 22.13 66.14 -26.41
C LYS A 267 23.15 65.91 -25.29
N LEU A 268 23.92 64.83 -25.37
CA LEU A 268 25.03 64.51 -24.45
C LEU A 268 26.38 65.10 -24.92
N ASN A 269 26.36 65.98 -25.93
CA ASN A 269 27.53 66.58 -26.58
C ASN A 269 28.54 65.55 -27.17
N HIS A 270 28.08 64.32 -27.44
CA HIS A 270 28.93 63.27 -28.00
C HIS A 270 28.94 63.31 -29.53
N GLN A 271 30.13 63.20 -30.12
CA GLN A 271 30.38 63.19 -31.56
C GLN A 271 30.98 61.86 -31.99
N GLY A 272 30.61 61.37 -33.18
CA GLY A 272 31.06 60.07 -33.71
C GLY A 272 29.90 59.12 -34.02
N SER A 273 30.21 57.85 -34.24
CA SER A 273 29.22 56.82 -34.53
C SER A 273 28.54 56.26 -33.28
N VAL A 274 27.37 55.65 -33.46
CA VAL A 274 26.63 54.92 -32.40
C VAL A 274 27.49 53.78 -31.83
N LYS A 275 28.33 53.14 -32.66
CA LYS A 275 29.27 52.10 -32.21
C LYS A 275 30.32 52.66 -31.26
N GLU A 276 30.96 53.77 -31.62
CA GLU A 276 32.00 54.41 -30.79
C GLU A 276 31.43 54.90 -29.46
N PHE A 277 30.21 55.46 -29.47
CA PHE A 277 29.49 55.83 -28.25
C PHE A 277 29.32 54.63 -27.30
N PHE A 278 28.83 53.49 -27.80
CA PHE A 278 28.70 52.28 -26.99
C PHE A 278 30.04 51.62 -26.63
N ASP A 279 31.08 51.73 -27.46
CA ASP A 279 32.44 51.28 -27.10
C ASP A 279 33.02 52.11 -25.96
N ASN A 280 32.77 53.43 -25.94
CA ASN A 280 33.19 54.32 -24.87
C ASN A 280 32.42 54.05 -23.56
N ILE A 281 31.12 53.74 -23.66
CA ILE A 281 30.31 53.26 -22.52
C ILE A 281 30.87 51.94 -21.97
N ARG A 282 31.12 50.94 -22.83
CA ARG A 282 31.67 49.62 -22.44
C ARG A 282 33.06 49.70 -21.81
N ARG A 283 33.85 50.72 -22.13
CA ARG A 283 35.20 50.94 -21.57
C ARG A 283 35.21 51.74 -20.27
N ASN A 284 34.11 52.40 -19.90
CA ASN A 284 34.07 53.27 -18.73
C ASN A 284 33.45 52.52 -17.52
N PRO A 285 34.23 52.23 -16.45
CA PRO A 285 33.75 51.51 -15.27
C PRO A 285 32.55 52.16 -14.56
N SER A 286 32.31 53.48 -14.72
CA SER A 286 31.18 54.16 -14.07
C SER A 286 29.80 53.69 -14.55
N PHE A 287 29.72 52.92 -15.63
CA PHE A 287 28.48 52.31 -16.12
C PHE A 287 28.28 50.86 -15.62
N TYR A 288 29.10 50.37 -14.70
CA TYR A 288 29.03 49.03 -14.14
C TYR A 288 28.88 49.05 -12.62
N LEU A 289 28.19 48.05 -12.07
CA LEU A 289 28.16 47.76 -10.64
C LEU A 289 29.23 46.71 -10.33
N GLN A 290 29.77 46.72 -9.12
CA GLN A 290 30.95 45.92 -8.77
C GLN A 290 30.59 44.54 -8.22
N THR A 291 29.39 44.40 -7.64
CA THR A 291 28.93 43.19 -6.95
C THR A 291 27.56 42.72 -7.46
N GLY A 292 27.22 41.46 -7.22
CA GLY A 292 25.89 40.91 -7.53
C GLY A 292 24.80 41.52 -6.64
N GLU A 293 25.16 41.79 -5.39
CA GLU A 293 24.34 42.45 -4.37
C GLU A 293 23.95 43.85 -4.80
N GLU A 294 24.89 44.66 -5.32
CA GLU A 294 24.58 45.97 -5.90
C GLU A 294 23.56 45.89 -7.05
N ILE A 295 23.64 44.87 -7.91
CA ILE A 295 22.71 44.66 -9.02
C ILE A 295 21.31 44.36 -8.49
N VAL A 296 21.17 43.39 -7.58
CA VAL A 296 19.88 43.05 -6.95
C VAL A 296 19.29 44.26 -6.21
N GLN A 297 20.09 44.97 -5.41
CA GLN A 297 19.63 46.15 -4.67
C GLN A 297 19.26 47.32 -5.58
N TRP A 298 19.95 47.51 -6.73
CA TRP A 298 19.56 48.51 -7.72
C TRP A 298 18.18 48.21 -8.29
N TYR A 299 17.92 46.96 -8.69
CA TYR A 299 16.62 46.56 -9.24
C TYR A 299 15.48 46.69 -8.20
N LYS A 300 15.66 46.19 -6.97
CA LYS A 300 14.65 46.37 -5.89
C LYS A 300 14.37 47.84 -5.61
N SER A 301 15.42 48.69 -5.62
CA SER A 301 15.27 50.14 -5.43
C SER A 301 14.53 50.82 -6.57
N ALA A 302 14.79 50.43 -7.83
CA ALA A 302 14.14 50.99 -9.00
C ALA A 302 12.64 50.62 -9.08
N ILE A 303 12.27 49.37 -8.77
CA ILE A 303 10.86 48.95 -8.66
C ILE A 303 10.12 49.88 -7.69
N LYS A 304 10.58 49.92 -6.44
CA LYS A 304 9.89 50.60 -5.34
C LYS A 304 9.86 52.12 -5.45
N ASN A 305 10.96 52.73 -5.86
CA ASN A 305 11.12 54.18 -5.81
C ASN A 305 10.83 54.88 -7.15
N GLU A 306 10.98 54.18 -8.29
CA GLU A 306 10.84 54.79 -9.61
C GLU A 306 9.66 54.25 -10.43
N ILE A 307 9.24 52.99 -10.25
CA ILE A 307 8.19 52.36 -11.07
C ILE A 307 6.85 52.35 -10.34
N GLU A 308 6.76 51.71 -9.17
CA GLU A 308 5.53 51.56 -8.39
C GLU A 308 4.73 52.87 -8.22
N PRO A 309 5.34 54.03 -7.86
CA PRO A 309 4.60 55.28 -7.66
C PRO A 309 3.95 55.85 -8.93
N LYS A 310 4.28 55.32 -10.12
CA LYS A 310 3.80 55.81 -11.42
C LYS A 310 2.76 54.87 -12.04
N LEU A 311 2.69 53.60 -11.64
CA LEU A 311 1.88 52.58 -12.33
C LEU A 311 0.39 52.94 -12.43
N SER A 312 -0.19 53.46 -11.35
CA SER A 312 -1.61 53.86 -11.29
C SER A 312 -1.98 55.02 -12.22
N ALA A 313 -1.01 55.78 -12.75
CA ALA A 313 -1.25 56.82 -13.76
C ALA A 313 -1.38 56.26 -15.19
N TYR A 314 -0.94 55.01 -15.42
CA TYR A 314 -0.96 54.34 -16.74
C TYR A 314 -1.85 53.09 -16.77
N PHE A 315 -2.03 52.42 -15.63
CA PHE A 315 -2.78 51.17 -15.50
C PHE A 315 -3.88 51.32 -14.46
N LYS A 316 -5.13 51.23 -14.93
CA LYS A 316 -6.34 51.42 -14.11
C LYS A 316 -6.59 50.26 -13.14
N ASP A 317 -6.48 49.03 -13.65
CA ASP A 317 -6.88 47.81 -12.96
C ASP A 317 -5.62 46.95 -12.71
N LEU A 318 -4.89 47.27 -11.64
CA LEU A 318 -3.62 46.61 -11.26
C LEU A 318 -3.88 45.31 -10.46
N PRO A 319 -3.21 44.18 -10.80
CA PRO A 319 -3.33 42.93 -10.06
C PRO A 319 -2.52 43.00 -8.76
N ASN A 320 -3.12 42.55 -7.65
CA ASN A 320 -2.46 42.50 -6.34
C ASN A 320 -1.64 41.21 -6.15
N LEU A 321 -0.61 41.03 -6.98
CA LEU A 321 0.38 39.96 -6.88
C LEU A 321 1.77 40.60 -6.71
N PRO A 322 2.58 40.19 -5.72
CA PRO A 322 3.88 40.82 -5.47
C PRO A 322 4.98 40.33 -6.43
N ILE A 323 6.00 41.17 -6.61
CA ILE A 323 7.26 40.88 -7.31
C ILE A 323 8.42 40.98 -6.31
N ASP A 324 9.43 40.13 -6.44
CA ASP A 324 10.76 40.37 -5.85
C ASP A 324 11.88 40.12 -6.87
N VAL A 325 13.11 40.49 -6.52
CA VAL A 325 14.32 40.30 -7.33
C VAL A 325 15.31 39.38 -6.61
N GLU A 326 15.83 38.38 -7.31
CA GLU A 326 16.74 37.39 -6.73
C GLU A 326 17.99 37.20 -7.62
N PRO A 327 19.12 36.75 -7.06
CA PRO A 327 20.21 36.24 -7.88
C PRO A 327 19.75 34.99 -8.65
N ASN A 328 20.04 34.91 -9.95
CA ASN A 328 19.95 33.64 -10.67
C ASN A 328 20.98 32.66 -10.08
N PRO A 329 20.63 31.42 -9.74
CA PRO A 329 21.57 30.44 -9.19
C PRO A 329 22.57 29.86 -10.22
N ILE A 330 22.36 30.12 -11.52
CA ILE A 330 23.18 29.60 -12.61
C ILE A 330 23.65 30.76 -13.51
N ASP A 331 24.89 30.69 -13.99
CA ASP A 331 25.49 31.69 -14.88
C ASP A 331 24.96 31.61 -16.33
N GLY A 332 23.71 32.05 -16.49
CA GLY A 332 22.94 32.03 -17.74
C GLY A 332 22.58 33.41 -18.28
N VAL A 333 21.34 33.56 -18.77
CA VAL A 333 20.81 34.81 -19.37
C VAL A 333 20.83 35.99 -18.39
N SER A 334 20.91 37.22 -18.91
CA SER A 334 21.08 38.45 -18.11
C SER A 334 20.00 38.67 -17.05
N GLY A 335 18.79 38.19 -17.31
CA GLY A 335 17.70 38.11 -16.35
C GLY A 335 16.54 37.29 -16.92
N GLN A 336 15.63 36.89 -16.04
CA GLN A 336 14.43 36.11 -16.37
C GLN A 336 13.34 36.34 -15.32
N TYR A 337 12.12 36.65 -15.75
CA TYR A 337 10.94 36.60 -14.90
C TYR A 337 10.41 35.17 -14.72
N ILE A 338 10.13 34.80 -13.46
CA ILE A 338 9.48 33.56 -13.03
C ILE A 338 8.12 33.94 -12.42
N ALA A 339 7.05 33.38 -12.97
CA ALA A 339 5.69 33.70 -12.55
C ALA A 339 5.42 33.38 -11.06
N GLY A 340 4.72 34.27 -10.37
CA GLY A 340 4.06 33.97 -9.10
C GLY A 340 2.80 33.12 -9.33
N PRO A 341 2.41 32.25 -8.37
CA PRO A 341 1.15 31.53 -8.45
C PRO A 341 -0.05 32.50 -8.39
N PRO A 342 -1.19 32.22 -9.06
CA PRO A 342 -2.35 33.13 -9.11
C PRO A 342 -3.01 33.44 -7.76
N ASP A 343 -2.67 32.72 -6.70
CA ASP A 343 -3.16 32.94 -5.33
C ASP A 343 -2.29 33.90 -4.50
N GLY A 344 -1.12 34.30 -5.02
CA GLY A 344 -0.17 35.18 -4.34
C GLY A 344 0.61 34.52 -3.19
N SER A 345 0.57 33.19 -3.06
CA SER A 345 1.25 32.44 -1.98
C SER A 345 2.78 32.60 -1.95
N ARG A 346 3.38 32.99 -3.08
CA ARG A 346 4.73 33.57 -3.16
C ARG A 346 4.75 34.72 -4.20
N PRO A 347 5.71 35.65 -4.15
CA PRO A 347 5.89 36.60 -5.23
C PRO A 347 6.27 35.91 -6.56
N GLY A 348 6.03 36.62 -7.66
CA GLY A 348 6.81 36.40 -8.87
C GLY A 348 8.25 36.86 -8.64
N VAL A 349 9.22 36.26 -9.32
CA VAL A 349 10.64 36.52 -9.08
C VAL A 349 11.29 36.97 -10.38
N PHE A 350 11.94 38.13 -10.37
CA PHE A 350 12.88 38.52 -11.41
C PHE A 350 14.27 38.04 -11.01
N GLN A 351 14.71 36.93 -11.58
CA GLN A 351 16.07 36.43 -11.37
C GLN A 351 17.04 37.19 -12.29
N VAL A 352 18.15 37.67 -11.73
CA VAL A 352 19.16 38.47 -12.45
C VAL A 352 20.52 37.79 -12.40
N ASN A 353 21.28 37.80 -13.51
CA ASN A 353 22.62 37.21 -13.50
C ASN A 353 23.57 38.10 -12.68
N VAL A 354 23.98 37.57 -11.53
CA VAL A 354 24.91 38.19 -10.57
C VAL A 354 26.35 37.70 -10.73
N HIS A 355 26.61 36.67 -11.52
CA HIS A 355 27.91 36.01 -11.64
C HIS A 355 28.91 36.83 -12.48
N ARG A 356 28.42 37.76 -13.32
CA ARG A 356 29.23 38.58 -14.23
C ARG A 356 28.94 40.09 -14.09
N PRO A 357 29.09 40.69 -12.89
CA PRO A 357 28.61 42.05 -12.63
C PRO A 357 29.30 43.11 -13.52
N ASN A 358 30.59 42.90 -13.79
CA ASN A 358 31.40 43.72 -14.70
C ASN A 358 31.11 43.57 -16.20
N GLN A 359 30.13 42.74 -16.60
CA GLN A 359 29.65 42.62 -17.98
C GLN A 359 28.28 43.29 -18.18
N SER A 360 27.54 43.54 -17.09
CA SER A 360 26.19 44.07 -17.10
C SER A 360 26.17 45.61 -17.07
N VAL A 361 25.98 46.24 -18.23
CA VAL A 361 25.96 47.71 -18.37
C VAL A 361 24.69 48.32 -17.75
N LYS A 362 24.85 49.11 -16.69
CA LYS A 362 23.77 49.71 -15.87
C LYS A 362 22.73 50.50 -16.66
N ILE A 363 23.10 51.13 -17.77
CA ILE A 363 22.16 51.93 -18.59
C ILE A 363 21.03 51.08 -19.20
N ASN A 364 21.24 49.77 -19.36
CA ASN A 364 20.23 48.85 -19.88
C ASN A 364 19.25 48.38 -18.79
N PHE A 365 19.58 48.54 -17.51
CA PHE A 365 18.87 47.88 -16.42
C PHE A 365 17.42 48.36 -16.31
N MET A 366 17.15 49.66 -16.48
CA MET A 366 15.77 50.17 -16.46
C MET A 366 14.92 49.59 -17.61
N ALA A 367 15.50 49.41 -18.80
CA ALA A 367 14.79 48.81 -19.93
C ALA A 367 14.49 47.31 -19.71
N LEU A 368 15.46 46.55 -19.18
CA LEU A 368 15.25 45.14 -18.83
C LEU A 368 14.25 44.98 -17.68
N LEU A 369 14.33 45.83 -16.66
CA LEU A 369 13.42 45.82 -15.52
C LEU A 369 11.97 46.07 -15.95
N LEU A 370 11.73 47.08 -16.79
CA LEU A 370 10.41 47.39 -17.34
C LEU A 370 9.87 46.26 -18.24
N HIS A 371 10.75 45.47 -18.89
CA HIS A 371 10.39 44.34 -19.75
C HIS A 371 10.02 43.08 -18.97
N GLU A 372 10.81 42.73 -17.95
CA GLU A 372 10.61 41.51 -17.16
C GLU A 372 9.56 41.69 -16.06
N THR A 373 9.48 42.88 -15.46
CA THR A 373 8.65 43.13 -14.27
C THR A 373 7.41 43.99 -14.56
N LEU A 374 7.42 45.23 -14.07
CA LEU A 374 6.32 46.19 -14.12
C LEU A 374 6.75 47.29 -15.12
N PRO A 375 6.02 47.56 -16.22
CA PRO A 375 4.72 47.00 -16.63
C PRO A 375 4.79 45.80 -17.61
N GLY A 376 5.94 45.15 -17.74
CA GLY A 376 6.17 44.02 -18.65
C GLY A 376 5.62 42.67 -18.16
N HIS A 377 6.43 41.60 -18.28
CA HIS A 377 5.96 40.22 -18.12
C HIS A 377 5.29 39.93 -16.77
N HIS A 378 5.81 40.44 -15.64
CA HIS A 378 5.13 40.29 -14.35
C HIS A 378 3.73 40.93 -14.36
N LEU A 379 3.58 42.16 -14.86
CA LEU A 379 2.25 42.79 -14.92
C LEU A 379 1.32 42.05 -15.89
N GLN A 380 1.82 41.68 -17.07
CA GLN A 380 1.08 40.96 -18.11
C GLN A 380 0.52 39.62 -17.60
N ILE A 381 1.36 38.81 -16.96
CA ILE A 381 0.99 37.47 -16.48
C ILE A 381 0.10 37.57 -15.24
N SER A 382 0.40 38.50 -14.33
CA SER A 382 -0.46 38.78 -13.17
C SER A 382 -1.86 39.26 -13.57
N ALA A 383 -1.98 40.08 -14.61
CA ALA A 383 -3.26 40.48 -15.19
C ALA A 383 -3.97 39.29 -15.87
N ALA A 384 -3.28 38.50 -16.69
CA ALA A 384 -3.87 37.35 -17.38
C ALA A 384 -4.42 36.29 -16.40
N SER A 385 -3.74 36.07 -15.27
CA SER A 385 -4.16 35.13 -14.22
C SER A 385 -5.44 35.57 -13.49
N THR A 386 -5.61 36.88 -13.26
CA THR A 386 -6.74 37.46 -12.50
C THR A 386 -8.00 37.67 -13.34
N VAL A 387 -7.88 37.80 -14.67
CA VAL A 387 -9.03 37.89 -15.60
C VAL A 387 -9.84 36.58 -15.63
N LYS A 388 -11.17 36.67 -15.83
CA LYS A 388 -12.08 35.51 -16.00
C LYS A 388 -11.96 34.87 -17.40
N ASN A 389 -10.78 34.35 -17.72
CA ASN A 389 -10.52 33.55 -18.92
C ASN A 389 -10.65 32.02 -18.64
N PRO A 390 -10.96 31.19 -19.66
CA PRO A 390 -10.81 29.73 -19.58
C PRO A 390 -9.34 29.32 -19.31
N ASN A 391 -9.14 28.18 -18.65
CA ASN A 391 -7.80 27.75 -18.19
C ASN A 391 -6.76 27.62 -19.33
N PHE A 392 -7.14 27.20 -20.53
CA PHE A 392 -6.24 27.12 -21.69
C PHE A 392 -5.74 28.50 -22.19
N ARG A 393 -6.33 29.60 -21.71
CA ARG A 393 -5.87 30.99 -21.93
C ARG A 393 -5.16 31.59 -20.71
N LYS A 394 -4.90 30.78 -19.68
CA LYS A 394 -4.19 31.17 -18.44
C LYS A 394 -2.84 30.48 -18.28
N TYR A 395 -2.65 29.31 -18.86
CA TYR A 395 -1.48 28.46 -18.62
C TYR A 395 -0.88 27.94 -19.94
N MET A 396 0.43 28.07 -20.09
CA MET A 396 1.28 27.46 -21.12
C MET A 396 2.63 27.10 -20.48
N THR A 397 3.26 26.00 -20.90
CA THR A 397 4.49 25.46 -20.29
C THR A 397 5.44 24.88 -21.35
N GLY A 398 6.70 24.61 -20.99
CA GLY A 398 7.67 23.95 -21.89
C GLY A 398 9.05 23.68 -21.30
N TYR A 399 9.74 22.70 -21.91
CA TYR A 399 11.14 22.23 -21.72
C TYR A 399 11.45 21.21 -20.59
N LEU A 400 12.69 20.70 -20.61
CA LEU A 400 13.05 19.28 -20.42
C LEU A 400 14.44 19.06 -19.74
N PHE A 401 14.64 17.83 -19.23
CA PHE A 401 15.90 17.12 -18.86
C PHE A 401 16.48 17.28 -17.43
N ASN A 402 16.85 16.14 -16.81
CA ASN A 402 17.64 16.02 -15.57
C ASN A 402 18.13 14.57 -15.28
N VAL A 403 19.44 14.35 -15.08
CA VAL A 403 20.14 13.34 -14.21
C VAL A 403 21.64 13.71 -14.16
N PRO A 404 22.44 13.45 -13.09
CA PRO A 404 22.70 12.12 -12.49
C PRO A 404 22.67 12.08 -10.93
N MET A 405 22.62 10.88 -10.31
CA MET A 405 22.45 10.76 -8.85
C MET A 405 23.07 9.51 -8.18
N GLU A 406 23.38 8.46 -8.92
CA GLU A 406 23.48 7.08 -8.40
C GLU A 406 24.71 6.78 -7.52
N ALA A 407 25.70 7.68 -7.47
CA ALA A 407 26.98 7.44 -6.80
C ALA A 407 26.92 7.47 -5.27
N ALA A 408 26.14 8.37 -4.67
CA ALA A 408 26.10 8.55 -3.21
C ALA A 408 25.48 7.34 -2.49
N PHE A 409 24.38 6.81 -3.03
CA PHE A 409 23.76 5.58 -2.55
C PHE A 409 24.72 4.38 -2.65
N TYR A 410 25.49 4.28 -3.74
CA TYR A 410 26.43 3.17 -3.93
C TYR A 410 27.47 3.10 -2.81
N THR A 411 28.21 4.18 -2.52
CA THR A 411 29.22 4.16 -1.43
C THR A 411 28.58 3.92 -0.06
N SER A 412 27.52 4.64 0.29
CA SER A 412 26.89 4.51 1.61
C SER A 412 26.30 3.12 1.85
N TYR A 413 25.65 2.52 0.85
CA TYR A 413 25.08 1.18 0.97
C TYR A 413 26.13 0.09 0.78
N VAL A 414 26.81 0.05 -0.38
CA VAL A 414 27.68 -1.07 -0.84
C VAL A 414 29.05 -1.11 -0.15
N GLU A 415 29.57 0.04 0.30
CA GLU A 415 30.92 0.14 0.90
C GLU A 415 30.87 0.34 2.43
N VAL A 416 29.87 1.02 2.97
CA VAL A 416 29.71 1.20 4.44
C VAL A 416 28.78 0.15 5.05
N TYR A 417 27.50 0.10 4.65
CA TYR A 417 26.51 -0.75 5.33
C TYR A 417 26.80 -2.26 5.19
N PHE A 418 27.20 -2.76 4.02
CA PHE A 418 27.52 -4.20 3.83
C PHE A 418 28.62 -4.71 4.79
N ASN A 419 29.62 -3.89 5.11
CA ASN A 419 30.69 -4.28 6.04
C ASN A 419 30.19 -4.47 7.50
N HIS A 420 29.02 -3.92 7.83
CA HIS A 420 28.37 -3.99 9.15
C HIS A 420 27.18 -4.97 9.19
N LEU A 421 26.94 -5.76 8.14
CA LEU A 421 25.98 -6.88 8.18
C LEU A 421 26.47 -7.96 9.16
N ARG A 422 25.57 -8.45 10.03
CA ARG A 422 25.93 -9.38 11.11
C ARG A 422 26.13 -10.83 10.63
N THR A 423 26.75 -11.64 11.49
CA THR A 423 27.04 -13.06 11.26
C THR A 423 26.04 -14.03 11.90
N GLU A 424 25.22 -13.55 12.82
CA GLU A 424 24.28 -14.33 13.64
C GLU A 424 22.92 -14.46 12.96
N PHE A 425 22.44 -15.70 12.79
CA PHE A 425 21.12 -15.97 12.23
C PHE A 425 19.99 -15.57 13.19
N GLY A 426 18.87 -15.12 12.62
CA GLY A 426 17.67 -14.77 13.38
C GLY A 426 17.77 -13.47 14.19
N VAL A 427 16.60 -12.95 14.60
CA VAL A 427 16.51 -11.63 15.27
C VAL A 427 16.68 -11.71 16.79
N ARG A 428 16.71 -12.90 17.39
CA ARG A 428 17.08 -13.10 18.81
C ARG A 428 18.53 -12.75 19.14
N SER A 429 19.37 -12.54 18.13
CA SER A 429 20.72 -11.98 18.28
C SER A 429 20.73 -10.47 18.61
N TRP A 430 19.58 -9.79 18.52
CA TRP A 430 19.44 -8.35 18.73
C TRP A 430 19.10 -8.04 20.19
N ASP A 431 19.36 -6.81 20.64
CA ASP A 431 18.93 -6.36 21.97
C ASP A 431 17.41 -6.46 22.08
N ASN A 432 16.91 -7.15 23.13
CA ASN A 432 15.49 -7.49 23.32
C ASN A 432 14.83 -8.23 22.12
N GLY A 433 15.64 -8.83 21.23
CA GLY A 433 15.22 -9.42 19.96
C GLY A 433 14.21 -10.57 20.06
N ALA A 434 14.19 -11.31 21.18
CA ALA A 434 13.19 -12.35 21.44
C ALA A 434 11.78 -11.77 21.67
N ALA A 435 11.66 -10.58 22.27
CA ALA A 435 10.38 -9.90 22.45
C ALA A 435 9.92 -9.22 21.15
N PHE A 436 10.87 -8.68 20.37
CA PHE A 436 10.61 -8.20 19.00
C PHE A 436 10.05 -9.34 18.13
N TYR A 437 10.67 -10.53 18.16
CA TYR A 437 10.17 -11.69 17.44
C TYR A 437 8.75 -12.10 17.86
N LYS A 438 8.43 -12.09 19.16
CA LYS A 438 7.04 -12.34 19.62
C LYS A 438 6.08 -11.29 19.02
N ALA A 439 6.46 -10.01 18.98
CA ALA A 439 5.63 -8.97 18.39
C ALA A 439 5.41 -9.18 16.87
N CYS A 440 6.43 -9.61 16.12
CA CYS A 440 6.28 -9.99 14.70
C CYS A 440 5.34 -11.19 14.50
N LEU A 441 5.44 -12.22 15.35
CA LEU A 441 4.49 -13.34 15.35
C LEU A 441 3.06 -12.86 15.65
N GLN A 442 2.86 -12.06 16.71
CA GLN A 442 1.53 -11.51 17.04
C GLN A 442 0.95 -10.68 15.89
N TRP A 443 1.78 -9.90 15.18
CA TRP A 443 1.38 -9.11 14.01
C TRP A 443 0.95 -10.00 12.82
N HIS A 444 1.76 -10.99 12.45
CA HIS A 444 1.47 -11.87 11.31
C HIS A 444 0.34 -12.87 11.58
N LEU A 445 0.32 -13.47 12.77
CA LEU A 445 -0.67 -14.49 13.16
C LEU A 445 -2.00 -13.85 13.58
N SER A 446 -2.00 -12.59 14.04
CA SER A 446 -3.17 -11.89 14.59
C SER A 446 -3.88 -12.64 15.74
N LEU A 447 -3.11 -13.46 16.45
CA LEU A 447 -3.46 -14.29 17.60
C LEU A 447 -2.32 -14.13 18.62
N ASP A 448 -2.62 -14.12 19.92
CA ASP A 448 -1.58 -14.18 20.94
C ASP A 448 -1.08 -15.63 21.09
N MET A 449 0.03 -15.92 20.42
CA MET A 449 0.75 -17.19 20.53
C MET A 449 2.21 -16.91 20.89
N THR A 450 2.80 -17.78 21.70
CA THR A 450 4.24 -17.78 21.99
C THR A 450 5.04 -18.46 20.87
N PRO A 451 6.33 -18.11 20.70
CA PRO A 451 7.25 -18.85 19.83
C PRO A 451 7.22 -20.37 20.08
N GLU A 452 7.16 -20.78 21.35
CA GLU A 452 7.08 -22.17 21.77
C GLU A 452 5.79 -22.85 21.28
N GLU A 453 4.63 -22.20 21.39
CA GLU A 453 3.36 -22.75 20.88
C GLU A 453 3.37 -22.90 19.36
N VAL A 454 3.92 -21.92 18.63
CA VAL A 454 4.06 -21.98 17.17
C VAL A 454 5.00 -23.12 16.75
N HIS A 455 6.17 -23.25 17.39
CA HIS A 455 7.15 -24.31 17.11
C HIS A 455 6.56 -25.71 17.36
N ASN A 456 5.96 -25.91 18.54
CA ASN A 456 5.32 -27.17 18.90
C ASN A 456 4.14 -27.51 17.98
N LYS A 457 3.38 -26.51 17.52
CA LYS A 457 2.32 -26.71 16.52
C LYS A 457 2.87 -27.15 15.17
N GLY A 458 4.04 -26.63 14.78
CA GLY A 458 4.80 -27.08 13.61
C GLY A 458 5.18 -28.55 13.70
N LEU A 459 5.82 -28.95 14.80
CA LEU A 459 6.24 -30.35 15.01
C LEU A 459 5.05 -31.33 14.96
N GLN A 460 3.93 -30.98 15.60
CA GLN A 460 2.69 -31.78 15.56
C GLN A 460 2.14 -31.95 14.14
N GLU A 461 2.13 -30.88 13.34
CA GLU A 461 1.64 -30.96 11.96
C GLU A 461 2.61 -31.68 11.02
N VAL A 462 3.92 -31.54 11.22
CA VAL A 462 4.94 -32.32 10.49
C VAL A 462 4.80 -33.83 10.78
N GLU A 463 4.60 -34.21 12.04
CA GLU A 463 4.34 -35.61 12.42
C GLU A 463 3.03 -36.14 11.82
N ARG A 464 1.94 -35.36 11.91
CA ARG A 464 0.64 -35.72 11.35
C ARG A 464 0.71 -35.92 9.83
N ILE A 465 1.29 -34.96 9.10
CA ILE A 465 1.36 -35.04 7.62
C ILE A 465 2.32 -36.15 7.19
N SER A 466 3.46 -36.34 7.86
CA SER A 466 4.35 -37.49 7.63
C SER A 466 3.63 -38.83 7.82
N SER A 467 2.66 -38.89 8.72
CA SER A 467 1.85 -40.08 8.97
C SER A 467 0.81 -40.34 7.88
N GLU A 468 0.26 -39.30 7.25
CA GLU A 468 -0.60 -39.45 6.06
C GLU A 468 0.23 -39.83 4.81
N MET A 469 1.38 -39.19 4.60
CA MET A 469 2.34 -39.53 3.53
C MET A 469 2.71 -41.02 3.54
N LYS A 470 3.02 -41.59 4.71
CA LYS A 470 3.33 -43.02 4.85
C LYS A 470 2.17 -43.93 4.44
N LYS A 471 0.91 -43.53 4.63
CA LYS A 471 -0.25 -44.29 4.14
C LYS A 471 -0.33 -44.24 2.61
N VAL A 472 0.01 -43.11 2.00
CA VAL A 472 0.06 -42.95 0.53
C VAL A 472 1.22 -43.78 -0.06
N MET A 473 2.42 -43.74 0.54
CA MET A 473 3.54 -44.62 0.16
C MET A 473 3.16 -46.09 0.18
N ALA A 474 2.44 -46.54 1.22
CA ALA A 474 1.98 -47.91 1.35
C ALA A 474 1.01 -48.34 0.23
N LYS A 475 0.09 -47.46 -0.21
CA LYS A 475 -0.76 -47.73 -1.40
C LYS A 475 0.06 -47.84 -2.69
N LEU A 476 1.07 -46.99 -2.83
CA LEU A 476 2.02 -46.99 -3.96
C LEU A 476 3.02 -48.16 -3.89
N ASN A 477 2.95 -49.00 -2.85
CA ASN A 477 3.89 -50.09 -2.54
C ASN A 477 5.35 -49.64 -2.34
N HIS A 478 5.59 -48.34 -2.15
CA HIS A 478 6.92 -47.78 -1.89
C HIS A 478 7.37 -48.06 -0.45
N GLN A 479 8.65 -48.34 -0.26
CA GLN A 479 9.27 -48.69 1.02
C GLN A 479 10.43 -47.73 1.31
N GLY A 480 10.61 -47.37 2.58
CA GLY A 480 11.66 -46.46 3.05
C GLY A 480 11.07 -45.21 3.71
N SER A 481 11.84 -44.12 3.67
CA SER A 481 11.48 -42.81 4.22
C SER A 481 10.79 -41.89 3.21
N VAL A 482 10.14 -40.84 3.73
CA VAL A 482 9.57 -39.75 2.93
C VAL A 482 10.66 -39.05 2.09
N LYS A 483 11.87 -38.91 2.64
CA LYS A 483 13.02 -38.34 1.91
C LYS A 483 13.39 -39.22 0.70
N GLU A 484 13.57 -40.53 0.89
CA GLU A 484 13.89 -41.47 -0.19
C GLU A 484 12.76 -41.54 -1.25
N PHE A 485 11.50 -41.39 -0.85
CA PHE A 485 10.39 -41.23 -1.80
C PHE A 485 10.61 -39.99 -2.68
N PHE A 486 10.85 -38.82 -2.09
CA PHE A 486 11.04 -37.58 -2.85
C PHE A 486 12.37 -37.51 -3.63
N ASP A 487 13.44 -38.16 -3.15
CA ASP A 487 14.68 -38.33 -3.91
C ASP A 487 14.44 -39.16 -5.19
N ASN A 488 13.60 -40.19 -5.13
CA ASN A 488 13.20 -40.95 -6.32
C ASN A 488 12.34 -40.09 -7.28
N ILE A 489 11.35 -39.34 -6.77
CA ILE A 489 10.53 -38.43 -7.61
C ILE A 489 11.41 -37.39 -8.32
N ARG A 490 12.37 -36.78 -7.62
CA ARG A 490 13.34 -35.82 -8.20
C ARG A 490 14.24 -36.43 -9.28
N SER A 491 14.45 -37.75 -9.24
CA SER A 491 15.36 -38.46 -10.14
C SER A 491 14.68 -39.08 -11.36
N ASP A 492 13.34 -39.11 -11.40
CA ASP A 492 12.55 -39.72 -12.47
C ASP A 492 12.00 -38.65 -13.44
N PRO A 493 12.48 -38.59 -14.70
CA PRO A 493 12.04 -37.59 -15.68
C PRO A 493 10.54 -37.60 -16.00
N SER A 494 9.80 -38.68 -15.70
CA SER A 494 8.36 -38.77 -15.99
C SER A 494 7.49 -37.84 -15.14
N PHE A 495 8.03 -37.29 -14.04
CA PHE A 495 7.37 -36.28 -13.21
C PHE A 495 7.60 -34.84 -13.69
N TYR A 496 8.29 -34.61 -14.81
CA TYR A 496 8.61 -33.28 -15.33
C TYR A 496 8.00 -33.02 -16.71
N LEU A 497 7.53 -31.79 -16.94
CA LEU A 497 7.23 -31.30 -18.29
C LEU A 497 8.54 -30.79 -18.94
N GLN A 498 8.61 -30.79 -20.26
CA GLN A 498 9.86 -30.54 -20.99
C GLN A 498 10.03 -29.06 -21.35
N THR A 499 8.94 -28.31 -21.44
CA THR A 499 8.90 -26.92 -21.92
C THR A 499 8.03 -26.02 -21.04
N GLY A 500 8.27 -24.70 -21.12
CA GLY A 500 7.44 -23.69 -20.47
C GLY A 500 5.99 -23.65 -20.98
N ASP A 501 5.80 -23.88 -22.29
CA ASP A 501 4.47 -23.85 -22.92
C ASP A 501 3.59 -25.01 -22.43
N GLU A 502 4.17 -26.20 -22.24
CA GLU A 502 3.47 -27.34 -21.60
C GLU A 502 3.01 -27.02 -20.17
N ILE A 503 3.81 -26.26 -19.40
CA ILE A 503 3.46 -25.83 -18.04
C ILE A 503 2.28 -24.85 -18.08
N VAL A 504 2.35 -23.81 -18.91
CA VAL A 504 1.27 -22.82 -19.07
C VAL A 504 -0.03 -23.49 -19.56
N GLN A 505 0.08 -24.42 -20.52
CA GLN A 505 -1.06 -25.17 -21.05
C GLN A 505 -1.66 -26.10 -19.98
N TRP A 506 -0.85 -26.83 -19.22
CA TRP A 506 -1.33 -27.73 -18.15
C TRP A 506 -2.15 -26.98 -17.11
N TYR A 507 -1.65 -25.82 -16.64
CA TYR A 507 -2.37 -25.00 -15.67
C TYR A 507 -3.68 -24.44 -16.26
N SER A 508 -3.65 -23.97 -17.51
CA SER A 508 -4.83 -23.42 -18.20
C SER A 508 -5.93 -24.47 -18.39
N ASP A 509 -5.57 -25.69 -18.77
CA ASP A 509 -6.52 -26.81 -18.89
C ASP A 509 -7.05 -27.27 -17.54
N ALA A 510 -6.22 -27.29 -16.48
CA ALA A 510 -6.67 -27.69 -15.15
C ALA A 510 -7.70 -26.73 -14.56
N ILE A 511 -7.55 -25.40 -14.74
CA ILE A 511 -8.55 -24.41 -14.33
C ILE A 511 -9.92 -24.75 -14.95
N LYS A 512 -9.96 -24.81 -16.27
CA LYS A 512 -11.19 -24.91 -17.06
C LYS A 512 -11.86 -26.29 -16.97
N ASN A 513 -11.08 -27.36 -17.02
CA ASN A 513 -11.61 -28.71 -17.16
C ASN A 513 -11.84 -29.40 -15.79
N ASP A 514 -11.03 -29.08 -14.77
CA ASP A 514 -11.09 -29.75 -13.47
C ASP A 514 -11.68 -28.88 -12.34
N ILE A 515 -11.37 -27.58 -12.30
CA ILE A 515 -11.71 -26.70 -11.18
C ILE A 515 -13.05 -25.99 -11.39
N GLU A 516 -13.19 -25.21 -12.47
CA GLU A 516 -14.39 -24.41 -12.76
C GLU A 516 -15.71 -25.19 -12.64
N PRO A 517 -15.85 -26.42 -13.18
CA PRO A 517 -17.11 -27.18 -13.12
C PRO A 517 -17.56 -27.56 -11.70
N LYS A 518 -16.68 -27.46 -10.70
CA LYS A 518 -16.92 -27.88 -9.32
C LYS A 518 -17.20 -26.72 -8.37
N LEU A 519 -16.86 -25.49 -8.73
CA LEU A 519 -16.90 -24.34 -7.81
C LEU A 519 -18.31 -24.08 -7.24
N SER A 520 -19.37 -24.25 -8.03
CA SER A 520 -20.76 -24.00 -7.62
C SER A 520 -21.30 -24.94 -6.52
N ALA A 521 -20.63 -26.08 -6.29
CA ALA A 521 -20.94 -26.97 -5.16
C ALA A 521 -20.35 -26.46 -3.83
N TYR A 522 -19.23 -25.74 -3.89
CA TYR A 522 -18.47 -25.28 -2.72
C TYR A 522 -18.57 -23.77 -2.46
N PHE A 523 -19.00 -22.99 -3.45
CA PHE A 523 -19.11 -21.54 -3.39
C PHE A 523 -20.46 -21.06 -3.93
N LYS A 524 -20.90 -19.91 -3.42
CA LYS A 524 -22.02 -19.14 -3.96
C LYS A 524 -21.55 -17.73 -4.29
N ASP A 525 -22.33 -17.00 -5.09
CA ASP A 525 -22.10 -15.59 -5.41
C ASP A 525 -20.69 -15.35 -6.01
N LEU A 526 -20.24 -16.25 -6.89
CA LEU A 526 -18.93 -16.19 -7.56
C LEU A 526 -18.78 -14.88 -8.36
N PRO A 527 -17.62 -14.20 -8.29
CA PRO A 527 -17.36 -12.99 -9.06
C PRO A 527 -17.13 -13.30 -10.54
N ASN A 528 -17.63 -12.44 -11.43
CA ASN A 528 -17.41 -12.56 -12.88
C ASN A 528 -16.10 -11.86 -13.29
N LEU A 529 -14.97 -12.37 -12.80
CA LEU A 529 -13.62 -11.96 -13.20
C LEU A 529 -12.83 -13.23 -13.56
N PRO A 530 -12.36 -13.41 -14.81
CA PRO A 530 -11.57 -14.58 -15.18
C PRO A 530 -10.10 -14.49 -14.74
N VAL A 531 -9.41 -15.63 -14.79
CA VAL A 531 -7.96 -15.76 -14.57
C VAL A 531 -7.29 -16.42 -15.78
N ASN A 532 -6.19 -15.82 -16.24
CA ASN A 532 -5.30 -16.38 -17.25
C ASN A 532 -4.06 -17.00 -16.59
N VAL A 533 -3.35 -17.87 -17.32
CA VAL A 533 -1.99 -18.31 -16.97
C VAL A 533 -1.00 -17.71 -17.97
N GLU A 534 0.09 -17.14 -17.50
CA GLU A 534 1.10 -16.49 -18.33
C GLU A 534 2.53 -16.87 -17.88
N PRO A 535 3.53 -16.87 -18.78
CA PRO A 535 4.93 -17.06 -18.38
C PRO A 535 5.43 -15.87 -17.54
N ASN A 536 6.08 -16.13 -16.42
CA ASN A 536 6.77 -15.09 -15.65
C ASN A 536 7.96 -14.56 -16.48
N PRO A 537 8.06 -13.25 -16.77
CA PRO A 537 9.16 -12.69 -17.56
C PRO A 537 10.53 -12.78 -16.86
N ASN A 538 10.57 -13.02 -15.54
CA ASN A 538 11.79 -13.17 -14.76
C ASN A 538 11.94 -14.60 -14.24
N ASP A 539 13.19 -15.09 -14.16
CA ASP A 539 13.50 -16.30 -13.39
C ASP A 539 13.47 -15.98 -11.89
N GLY A 540 12.72 -16.77 -11.12
CA GLY A 540 12.38 -16.47 -9.73
C GLY A 540 11.34 -17.44 -9.15
N VAL A 541 10.39 -16.90 -8.37
CA VAL A 541 9.33 -17.69 -7.70
C VAL A 541 8.58 -18.61 -8.67
N SER A 542 8.24 -19.82 -8.19
CA SER A 542 7.59 -20.87 -9.01
C SER A 542 6.27 -20.42 -9.63
N GLY A 543 5.52 -19.56 -8.93
CA GLY A 543 4.44 -18.77 -9.50
C GLY A 543 4.03 -17.61 -8.60
N GLN A 544 3.17 -16.73 -9.13
CA GLN A 544 2.56 -15.60 -8.41
C GLN A 544 1.24 -15.18 -9.05
N TYR A 545 0.21 -14.89 -8.26
CA TYR A 545 -1.04 -14.30 -8.74
C TYR A 545 -1.01 -12.76 -8.75
N ILE A 546 -1.26 -12.18 -9.92
CA ILE A 546 -1.45 -10.74 -10.15
C ILE A 546 -2.96 -10.45 -10.26
N PRO A 547 -3.54 -9.62 -9.36
CA PRO A 547 -4.98 -9.36 -9.37
C PRO A 547 -5.45 -8.60 -10.61
N GLY A 548 -6.65 -8.95 -11.09
CA GLY A 548 -7.41 -8.14 -12.04
C GLY A 548 -8.06 -6.91 -11.37
N PRO A 549 -8.26 -5.80 -12.09
CA PRO A 549 -8.90 -4.61 -11.54
C PRO A 549 -10.40 -4.84 -11.22
N PRO A 550 -10.99 -4.10 -10.25
CA PRO A 550 -12.37 -4.32 -9.82
C PRO A 550 -13.46 -4.06 -10.87
N ASP A 551 -13.11 -3.43 -12.00
CA ASP A 551 -14.01 -3.17 -13.13
C ASP A 551 -14.02 -4.30 -14.18
N GLY A 552 -13.13 -5.28 -14.07
CA GLY A 552 -12.98 -6.38 -15.03
C GLY A 552 -12.32 -5.99 -16.36
N SER A 553 -11.67 -4.83 -16.45
CA SER A 553 -11.02 -4.36 -17.69
C SER A 553 -9.86 -5.24 -18.17
N ARG A 554 -9.29 -6.10 -17.30
CA ARG A 554 -8.45 -7.24 -17.67
C ARG A 554 -8.67 -8.42 -16.69
N PRO A 555 -8.35 -9.67 -17.08
CA PRO A 555 -8.33 -10.81 -16.15
C PRO A 555 -7.30 -10.61 -15.02
N GLY A 556 -7.44 -11.44 -13.98
CA GLY A 556 -6.30 -11.78 -13.11
C GLY A 556 -5.31 -12.67 -13.86
N VAL A 557 -4.04 -12.67 -13.45
CA VAL A 557 -2.99 -13.43 -14.13
C VAL A 557 -2.23 -14.26 -13.12
N PHE A 558 -2.22 -15.57 -13.30
CA PHE A 558 -1.29 -16.48 -12.62
C PHE A 558 -0.02 -16.57 -13.46
N GLN A 559 1.06 -15.90 -13.02
CA GLN A 559 2.36 -16.02 -13.66
C GLN A 559 3.11 -17.22 -13.12
N VAL A 560 3.71 -18.03 -14.00
CA VAL A 560 4.43 -19.27 -13.65
C VAL A 560 5.87 -19.25 -14.15
N ASN A 561 6.82 -19.79 -13.38
CA ASN A 561 8.21 -19.86 -13.82
C ASN A 561 8.36 -20.92 -14.93
N VAL A 562 8.66 -20.45 -16.14
CA VAL A 562 8.87 -21.26 -17.34
C VAL A 562 10.35 -21.48 -17.69
N HIS A 563 11.26 -20.82 -16.98
CA HIS A 563 12.70 -20.83 -17.27
C HIS A 563 13.40 -22.11 -16.80
N ARG A 564 12.75 -22.87 -15.89
CA ARG A 564 13.30 -24.06 -15.24
C ARG A 564 12.30 -25.24 -15.21
N PRO A 565 11.83 -25.73 -16.37
CA PRO A 565 10.80 -26.78 -16.41
C PRO A 565 11.25 -28.08 -15.72
N ASN A 566 12.54 -28.41 -15.81
CA ASN A 566 13.18 -29.54 -15.14
C ASN A 566 13.45 -29.35 -13.63
N GLN A 567 13.05 -28.23 -13.02
CA GLN A 567 13.06 -28.04 -11.56
C GLN A 567 11.65 -28.12 -10.95
N SER A 568 10.59 -28.19 -11.76
CA SER A 568 9.19 -28.13 -11.31
C SER A 568 8.51 -29.50 -11.45
N VAL A 569 8.33 -30.23 -10.35
CA VAL A 569 7.67 -31.55 -10.35
C VAL A 569 6.15 -31.42 -10.52
N LYS A 570 5.59 -32.13 -11.49
CA LYS A 570 4.18 -32.07 -11.91
C LYS A 570 3.18 -32.39 -10.79
N ILE A 571 3.56 -33.23 -9.83
CA ILE A 571 2.68 -33.63 -8.71
C ILE A 571 2.28 -32.44 -7.81
N ASP A 572 3.11 -31.41 -7.76
CA ASP A 572 2.89 -30.20 -6.95
C ASP A 572 1.97 -29.19 -7.64
N PHE A 573 1.80 -29.29 -8.96
CA PHE A 573 1.15 -28.25 -9.78
C PHE A 573 -0.31 -28.04 -9.36
N MET A 574 -1.07 -29.09 -9.06
CA MET A 574 -2.48 -28.94 -8.65
C MET A 574 -2.60 -28.18 -7.32
N ALA A 575 -1.66 -28.35 -6.38
CA ALA A 575 -1.67 -27.61 -5.12
C ALA A 575 -1.31 -26.13 -5.34
N LEU A 576 -0.25 -25.83 -6.11
CA LEU A 576 0.11 -24.45 -6.45
C LEU A 576 -1.00 -23.72 -7.22
N LEU A 577 -1.62 -24.40 -8.19
CA LEU A 577 -2.71 -23.83 -8.98
C LEU A 577 -3.90 -23.44 -8.12
N ILE A 578 -4.33 -24.34 -7.22
CA ILE A 578 -5.45 -24.11 -6.30
C ILE A 578 -5.15 -22.94 -5.35
N HIS A 579 -3.91 -22.84 -4.86
CA HIS A 579 -3.44 -21.78 -3.96
C HIS A 579 -3.53 -20.39 -4.60
N GLU A 580 -2.95 -20.25 -5.80
CA GLU A 580 -2.85 -18.96 -6.52
C GLU A 580 -4.16 -18.58 -7.23
N THR A 581 -4.93 -19.56 -7.71
CA THR A 581 -6.12 -19.31 -8.55
C THR A 581 -7.44 -19.64 -7.84
N LEU A 582 -8.08 -20.74 -8.22
CA LEU A 582 -9.43 -21.11 -7.82
C LEU A 582 -9.39 -22.40 -6.99
N PRO A 583 -10.02 -22.46 -5.81
CA PRO A 583 -10.68 -21.37 -5.07
C PRO A 583 -9.76 -20.51 -4.16
N GLY A 584 -8.44 -20.50 -4.36
CA GLY A 584 -7.47 -19.72 -3.57
C GLY A 584 -7.47 -18.20 -3.81
N HIS A 585 -6.29 -17.61 -4.03
CA HIS A 585 -6.08 -16.15 -4.03
C HIS A 585 -6.91 -15.42 -5.10
N HIS A 586 -6.97 -15.89 -6.35
CA HIS A 586 -7.81 -15.26 -7.36
C HIS A 586 -9.28 -15.17 -6.90
N LEU A 587 -9.87 -16.24 -6.34
CA LEU A 587 -11.24 -16.17 -5.82
C LEU A 587 -11.35 -15.22 -4.62
N GLN A 588 -10.43 -15.31 -3.65
CA GLN A 588 -10.45 -14.47 -2.45
C GLN A 588 -10.39 -12.98 -2.78
N ILE A 589 -9.45 -12.59 -3.63
CA ILE A 589 -9.21 -11.20 -4.03
C ILE A 589 -10.34 -10.69 -4.92
N SER A 590 -10.87 -11.54 -5.83
CA SER A 590 -12.01 -11.19 -6.70
C SER A 590 -13.33 -11.08 -5.93
N VAL A 591 -13.52 -11.82 -4.83
CA VAL A 591 -14.64 -11.57 -3.91
C VAL A 591 -14.40 -10.27 -3.16
N ALA A 592 -13.20 -10.05 -2.62
CA ALA A 592 -12.86 -8.85 -1.85
C ALA A 592 -13.04 -7.54 -2.63
N SER A 593 -12.73 -7.52 -3.93
CA SER A 593 -12.89 -6.34 -4.80
C SER A 593 -14.36 -5.93 -5.01
N THR A 594 -15.30 -6.87 -4.93
CA THR A 594 -16.75 -6.57 -5.01
C THR A 594 -17.32 -5.92 -3.74
N ILE A 595 -16.60 -5.97 -2.61
CA ILE A 595 -17.09 -5.49 -1.33
C ILE A 595 -17.01 -3.97 -1.27
N LYS A 596 -18.13 -3.31 -0.96
CA LYS A 596 -18.20 -1.86 -0.70
C LYS A 596 -17.58 -1.52 0.66
N ASN A 597 -16.26 -1.60 0.72
CA ASN A 597 -15.44 -1.34 1.89
C ASN A 597 -15.07 0.16 2.04
N PRO A 598 -14.96 0.67 3.27
CA PRO A 598 -14.34 1.97 3.55
C PRO A 598 -12.85 1.95 3.20
N ASN A 599 -12.28 3.11 2.92
CA ASN A 599 -10.95 3.23 2.29
C ASN A 599 -9.81 2.56 3.08
N PHE A 600 -9.83 2.61 4.42
CA PHE A 600 -8.80 1.94 5.25
C PHE A 600 -8.71 0.42 5.05
N ARG A 601 -9.77 -0.23 4.53
CA ARG A 601 -9.78 -1.68 4.23
C ARG A 601 -9.41 -2.02 2.78
N LYS A 602 -9.09 -1.01 1.98
CA LYS A 602 -8.56 -1.14 0.61
C LYS A 602 -7.07 -0.81 0.57
N TYR A 603 -6.64 0.14 1.40
CA TYR A 603 -5.29 0.71 1.37
C TYR A 603 -4.38 0.01 2.40
N THR A 604 -4.22 -1.30 2.24
CA THR A 604 -3.27 -2.12 3.01
C THR A 604 -1.91 -2.14 2.29
N THR A 605 -0.95 -1.41 2.85
CA THR A 605 0.47 -1.45 2.50
C THR A 605 1.13 -2.76 2.96
N GLY A 606 2.28 -3.09 2.37
CA GLY A 606 2.86 -4.44 2.47
C GLY A 606 4.37 -4.52 2.67
N TYR A 607 5.04 -3.41 3.04
CA TYR A 607 6.47 -3.43 3.31
C TYR A 607 6.76 -4.17 4.63
N LEU A 608 7.33 -5.35 4.53
CA LEU A 608 7.56 -6.26 5.65
C LEU A 608 8.75 -5.84 6.52
N PHE A 609 9.69 -5.04 5.99
CA PHE A 609 10.71 -4.36 6.79
C PHE A 609 10.10 -3.42 7.85
N ASN A 610 8.86 -2.92 7.68
CA ASN A 610 8.18 -2.11 8.71
C ASN A 610 7.46 -2.96 9.77
N VAL A 611 7.41 -4.30 9.69
CA VAL A 611 6.75 -5.16 10.70
C VAL A 611 7.53 -5.11 12.03
N PRO A 612 6.86 -4.96 13.19
CA PRO A 612 5.42 -5.05 13.45
C PRO A 612 4.71 -3.68 13.57
N MET A 613 5.18 -2.63 12.88
CA MET A 613 4.57 -1.29 12.92
C MET A 613 3.62 -0.99 11.75
N GLU A 614 3.79 -1.66 10.62
CA GLU A 614 3.00 -1.42 9.40
C GLU A 614 1.51 -1.75 9.59
N ALA A 615 0.65 -1.13 8.77
CA ALA A 615 -0.76 -1.50 8.69
C ALA A 615 -0.91 -2.95 8.19
N ALA A 616 -1.55 -3.81 9.00
CA ALA A 616 -1.57 -5.25 8.72
C ALA A 616 -2.26 -5.62 7.40
N PHE A 617 -1.52 -6.30 6.52
CA PHE A 617 -2.05 -7.03 5.35
C PHE A 617 -2.83 -8.29 5.74
N TYR A 618 -2.83 -8.66 7.04
CA TYR A 618 -3.44 -9.87 7.60
C TYR A 618 -2.97 -11.15 6.91
N THR A 619 -1.64 -11.33 6.83
CA THR A 619 -0.97 -12.46 6.17
C THR A 619 -1.62 -13.81 6.48
N SER A 620 -1.93 -14.07 7.75
CA SER A 620 -2.55 -15.34 8.18
C SER A 620 -4.01 -15.56 7.72
N TYR A 621 -4.74 -14.51 7.33
CA TYR A 621 -6.04 -14.63 6.67
C TYR A 621 -5.91 -14.88 5.16
N VAL A 622 -4.95 -14.22 4.51
CA VAL A 622 -4.70 -14.37 3.07
C VAL A 622 -4.08 -15.73 2.75
N GLU A 623 -2.93 -16.00 3.35
CA GLU A 623 -2.16 -17.24 3.16
C GLU A 623 -2.85 -18.47 3.75
N GLY A 624 -3.56 -18.26 4.87
CA GLY A 624 -4.40 -19.29 5.48
C GLY A 624 -5.55 -19.72 4.59
N TRP A 625 -6.10 -18.81 3.78
CA TRP A 625 -7.12 -19.15 2.78
C TRP A 625 -6.54 -19.93 1.60
N GLY A 626 -5.41 -19.51 1.04
CA GLY A 626 -4.73 -20.25 -0.04
C GLY A 626 -4.41 -21.69 0.37
N LEU A 627 -3.83 -21.88 1.55
CA LEU A 627 -3.50 -23.21 2.09
C LEU A 627 -4.76 -24.00 2.51
N TYR A 628 -5.85 -23.34 2.93
CA TYR A 628 -7.15 -23.99 3.13
C TYR A 628 -7.79 -24.45 1.81
N ALA A 629 -7.59 -23.70 0.72
CA ALA A 629 -8.03 -24.11 -0.62
C ALA A 629 -7.29 -25.37 -1.08
N GLU A 630 -5.98 -25.50 -0.84
CA GLU A 630 -5.22 -26.74 -1.10
C GLU A 630 -5.86 -27.95 -0.39
N TYR A 631 -6.20 -27.81 0.89
CA TYR A 631 -6.94 -28.85 1.64
C TYR A 631 -8.32 -29.15 1.03
N LEU A 632 -9.09 -28.12 0.67
CA LEU A 632 -10.40 -28.24 0.02
C LEU A 632 -10.31 -28.97 -1.34
N GLY A 633 -9.15 -28.93 -2.01
CA GLY A 633 -8.87 -29.66 -3.25
C GLY A 633 -9.05 -31.18 -3.15
N GLU A 634 -8.88 -31.77 -1.98
CA GLU A 634 -9.14 -33.20 -1.74
C GLU A 634 -10.65 -33.50 -1.71
N GLU A 635 -11.44 -32.67 -1.03
CA GLU A 635 -12.91 -32.78 -1.03
C GLU A 635 -13.49 -32.51 -2.43
N MET A 636 -12.92 -31.55 -3.16
CA MET A 636 -13.20 -31.29 -4.56
C MET A 636 -12.71 -32.40 -5.52
N LYS A 637 -11.97 -33.41 -5.02
CA LYS A 637 -11.39 -34.50 -5.83
C LYS A 637 -10.59 -33.96 -7.02
N LEU A 638 -9.70 -33.00 -6.75
CA LEU A 638 -8.80 -32.40 -7.75
C LEU A 638 -7.47 -33.16 -7.85
N TYR A 639 -7.00 -33.73 -6.74
CA TYR A 639 -5.92 -34.72 -6.73
C TYR A 639 -6.48 -36.05 -7.25
N LYS A 640 -6.02 -36.49 -8.43
CA LYS A 640 -6.61 -37.61 -9.19
C LYS A 640 -5.93 -38.95 -8.89
N THR A 641 -4.67 -38.89 -8.49
CA THR A 641 -3.81 -40.04 -8.19
C THR A 641 -3.22 -39.90 -6.79
N ASP A 642 -2.73 -41.02 -6.24
CA ASP A 642 -1.97 -40.99 -4.98
C ASP A 642 -0.65 -40.20 -5.11
N TYR A 643 -0.10 -40.01 -6.32
CA TYR A 643 1.02 -39.11 -6.56
C TYR A 643 0.62 -37.63 -6.44
N ASP A 644 -0.52 -37.20 -6.99
CA ASP A 644 -1.02 -35.83 -6.82
C ASP A 644 -1.34 -35.52 -5.35
N LEU A 645 -1.88 -36.52 -4.63
CA LEU A 645 -2.14 -36.43 -3.19
C LEU A 645 -0.83 -36.32 -2.39
N MET A 646 0.23 -37.03 -2.81
CA MET A 646 1.56 -36.88 -2.22
C MET A 646 2.17 -35.50 -2.49
N GLY A 647 2.01 -34.94 -3.69
CA GLY A 647 2.44 -33.57 -4.01
C GLY A 647 1.74 -32.54 -3.12
N ARG A 648 0.40 -32.64 -2.97
CA ARG A 648 -0.34 -31.85 -1.96
C ARG A 648 0.20 -32.02 -0.55
N TYR A 649 0.57 -33.23 -0.12
CA TYR A 649 1.13 -33.40 1.22
C TYR A 649 2.55 -32.82 1.34
N GLY A 650 3.37 -32.89 0.28
CA GLY A 650 4.67 -32.22 0.19
C GLY A 650 4.54 -30.69 0.29
N PHE A 651 3.52 -30.14 -0.36
CA PHE A 651 3.14 -28.74 -0.21
C PHE A 651 2.67 -28.42 1.21
N GLU A 652 1.77 -29.21 1.80
CA GLU A 652 1.21 -29.00 3.14
C GLU A 652 2.30 -29.09 4.24
N ILE A 653 3.23 -30.04 4.14
CA ILE A 653 4.31 -30.25 5.12
C ILE A 653 5.42 -29.21 5.00
N PHE A 654 5.62 -28.61 3.82
CA PHE A 654 6.48 -27.44 3.66
C PHE A 654 5.95 -26.24 4.45
N ARG A 655 4.64 -25.95 4.37
CA ARG A 655 4.02 -24.90 5.20
C ARG A 655 3.96 -25.27 6.69
N ALA A 656 3.87 -26.55 7.05
CA ALA A 656 4.03 -26.98 8.44
C ALA A 656 5.47 -26.77 8.96
N SER A 657 6.47 -27.13 8.14
CA SER A 657 7.90 -26.96 8.44
C SER A 657 8.28 -25.49 8.61
N ARG A 658 7.64 -24.56 7.89
CA ARG A 658 7.79 -23.11 8.11
C ARG A 658 7.57 -22.69 9.57
N LEU A 659 6.62 -23.31 10.29
CA LEU A 659 6.40 -23.03 11.71
C LEU A 659 7.62 -23.40 12.57
N VAL A 660 8.30 -24.50 12.22
CA VAL A 660 9.43 -25.07 12.96
C VAL A 660 10.74 -24.34 12.63
N VAL A 661 10.99 -24.01 11.36
CA VAL A 661 12.26 -23.37 10.95
C VAL A 661 12.30 -21.87 11.24
N ASP A 662 11.19 -21.14 11.11
CA ASP A 662 11.13 -19.70 11.44
C ASP A 662 11.38 -19.51 12.94
N THR A 663 10.61 -20.18 13.80
CA THR A 663 10.87 -20.20 15.25
C THR A 663 12.24 -20.82 15.58
N GLY A 664 12.70 -21.79 14.79
CA GLY A 664 14.05 -22.36 14.86
C GLY A 664 15.14 -21.30 14.76
N LEU A 665 15.11 -20.52 13.67
CA LEU A 665 16.06 -19.44 13.36
C LEU A 665 15.91 -18.27 14.35
N HIS A 666 14.71 -17.74 14.51
CA HIS A 666 14.47 -16.49 15.23
C HIS A 666 14.27 -16.64 16.74
N TYR A 667 14.07 -17.86 17.27
CA TYR A 667 13.89 -18.10 18.71
C TYR A 667 14.77 -19.21 19.31
N TYR A 668 15.06 -20.28 18.57
CA TYR A 668 15.90 -21.39 19.07
C TYR A 668 17.37 -21.36 18.58
N ASN A 669 17.80 -20.25 17.96
CA ASN A 669 19.16 -20.05 17.42
C ASN A 669 19.64 -21.20 16.51
N TRP A 670 18.76 -21.73 15.65
CA TRP A 670 19.17 -22.67 14.60
C TRP A 670 20.02 -21.94 13.56
N THR A 671 20.99 -22.65 12.95
CA THR A 671 21.70 -22.13 11.78
C THR A 671 20.86 -22.33 10.51
N ARG A 672 21.21 -21.60 9.46
CA ARG A 672 20.63 -21.76 8.11
C ARG A 672 20.71 -23.19 7.62
N GLU A 673 21.85 -23.85 7.79
CA GLU A 673 22.13 -25.20 7.31
C GLU A 673 21.20 -26.21 7.98
N LYS A 674 21.02 -26.10 9.30
CA LYS A 674 20.06 -26.92 10.06
C LYS A 674 18.62 -26.70 9.61
N ALA A 675 18.25 -25.46 9.24
CA ALA A 675 16.91 -25.16 8.73
C ALA A 675 16.68 -25.76 7.31
N ILE A 676 17.69 -25.72 6.44
CA ILE A 676 17.68 -26.35 5.12
C ILE A 676 17.58 -27.88 5.25
N GLU A 677 18.44 -28.50 6.06
CA GLU A 677 18.45 -29.94 6.34
C GLU A 677 17.09 -30.41 6.89
N TYR A 678 16.49 -29.63 7.81
CA TYR A 678 15.18 -29.95 8.35
C TYR A 678 14.09 -30.03 7.25
N MET A 679 14.02 -29.06 6.34
CA MET A 679 13.00 -29.09 5.26
C MET A 679 13.28 -30.17 4.20
N LEU A 680 14.56 -30.47 3.91
CA LEU A 680 14.97 -31.53 2.97
C LEU A 680 14.54 -32.93 3.42
N ASN A 681 14.38 -33.17 4.72
CA ASN A 681 13.93 -34.46 5.26
C ASN A 681 12.43 -34.76 5.01
N TYR A 682 11.64 -33.75 4.61
CA TYR A 682 10.18 -33.86 4.50
C TYR A 682 9.59 -33.43 3.15
N THR A 683 10.36 -32.87 2.22
CA THR A 683 9.81 -32.18 1.03
C THR A 683 10.48 -32.53 -0.30
N ALA A 684 9.73 -32.37 -1.39
CA ALA A 684 10.18 -32.56 -2.78
C ALA A 684 11.10 -31.45 -3.32
N PHE A 685 11.06 -30.26 -2.72
CA PHE A 685 11.79 -29.09 -3.19
C PHE A 685 13.32 -29.30 -3.23
N SER A 686 13.98 -28.67 -4.21
CA SER A 686 15.44 -28.68 -4.31
C SER A 686 16.10 -27.93 -3.16
N GLU A 687 17.35 -28.28 -2.85
CA GLU A 687 18.15 -27.56 -1.86
C GLU A 687 18.28 -26.07 -2.21
N GLU A 688 18.43 -25.74 -3.50
CA GLU A 688 18.45 -24.35 -4.00
C GLU A 688 17.16 -23.59 -3.63
N MET A 689 15.99 -24.18 -3.87
CA MET A 689 14.70 -23.55 -3.57
C MET A 689 14.44 -23.44 -2.07
N ILE A 690 14.81 -24.45 -1.29
CA ILE A 690 14.74 -24.41 0.17
C ILE A 690 15.67 -23.33 0.72
N ALA A 691 16.89 -23.22 0.21
CA ALA A 691 17.88 -22.22 0.64
C ALA A 691 17.37 -20.79 0.45
N ILE A 692 16.80 -20.47 -0.73
CA ILE A 692 16.19 -19.16 -1.02
C ILE A 692 15.06 -18.85 -0.02
N GLU A 693 14.23 -19.84 0.31
CA GLU A 693 13.14 -19.67 1.26
C GLU A 693 13.62 -19.55 2.72
N ILE A 694 14.69 -20.25 3.13
CA ILE A 694 15.33 -20.01 4.44
C ILE A 694 15.89 -18.59 4.54
N ASP A 695 16.54 -18.08 3.49
CA ASP A 695 17.09 -16.71 3.46
C ASP A 695 15.97 -15.66 3.51
N ARG A 696 14.81 -15.97 2.92
CA ARG A 696 13.58 -15.18 3.08
C ARG A 696 13.09 -15.17 4.52
N TYR A 697 13.03 -16.31 5.19
CA TYR A 697 12.57 -16.37 6.59
C TYR A 697 13.50 -15.55 7.49
N ILE A 698 14.83 -15.69 7.34
CA ILE A 698 15.85 -14.88 8.03
C ILE A 698 15.62 -13.37 7.86
N THR A 699 15.06 -12.94 6.72
CA THR A 699 14.76 -11.54 6.39
C THR A 699 13.40 -11.07 6.95
N TRP A 700 12.39 -11.93 6.97
CA TRP A 700 11.00 -11.62 7.32
C TRP A 700 10.48 -12.45 8.52
N PRO A 701 10.92 -12.12 9.75
CA PRO A 701 10.62 -12.91 10.96
C PRO A 701 9.13 -13.12 11.20
N GLY A 702 8.69 -14.38 11.27
CA GLY A 702 7.32 -14.76 11.59
C GLY A 702 6.33 -14.74 10.42
N GLN A 703 6.72 -14.20 9.25
CA GLN A 703 5.86 -14.20 8.06
C GLN A 703 5.57 -15.63 7.58
N ALA A 704 6.58 -16.49 7.66
CA ALA A 704 6.46 -17.89 7.27
C ALA A 704 5.49 -18.67 8.17
N CYS A 705 5.30 -18.24 9.42
CA CYS A 705 4.36 -18.88 10.34
C CYS A 705 2.88 -18.64 9.99
N ALA A 706 2.58 -17.56 9.26
CA ALA A 706 1.21 -17.14 8.97
C ALA A 706 0.37 -18.18 8.20
N TYR A 707 0.99 -18.85 7.23
CA TYR A 707 0.37 -19.83 6.32
C TYR A 707 -0.37 -20.93 7.08
N LYS A 708 0.36 -21.74 7.87
CA LYS A 708 -0.20 -22.93 8.51
C LYS A 708 -1.11 -22.59 9.70
N ILE A 709 -0.79 -21.55 10.48
CA ILE A 709 -1.67 -21.08 11.55
C ILE A 709 -3.01 -20.58 11.00
N GLY A 710 -2.99 -19.89 9.85
CA GLY A 710 -4.19 -19.46 9.14
C GLY A 710 -5.09 -20.62 8.69
N GLU A 711 -4.51 -21.60 7.98
CA GLU A 711 -5.23 -22.81 7.54
C GLU A 711 -5.85 -23.56 8.72
N LEU A 712 -5.05 -23.79 9.77
CA LEU A 712 -5.48 -24.44 11.00
C LEU A 712 -6.67 -23.72 11.65
N LYS A 713 -6.64 -22.38 11.71
CA LYS A 713 -7.73 -21.60 12.30
C LYS A 713 -8.98 -21.60 11.43
N ILE A 714 -8.86 -21.56 10.11
CA ILE A 714 -10.02 -21.69 9.20
C ILE A 714 -10.65 -23.10 9.33
N LYS A 715 -9.84 -24.15 9.44
CA LYS A 715 -10.33 -25.54 9.65
C LYS A 715 -10.95 -25.73 11.03
N GLU A 716 -10.40 -25.13 12.08
CA GLU A 716 -11.01 -25.08 13.41
C GLU A 716 -12.39 -24.41 13.37
N LEU A 717 -12.49 -23.24 12.74
CA LEU A 717 -13.74 -22.49 12.59
C LEU A 717 -14.78 -23.21 11.73
N ARG A 718 -14.35 -23.91 10.68
CA ARG A 718 -15.20 -24.79 9.87
C ARG A 718 -15.76 -25.93 10.70
N LYS A 719 -14.89 -26.70 11.37
CA LYS A 719 -15.31 -27.85 12.21
C LYS A 719 -16.24 -27.42 13.33
N LYS A 720 -15.98 -26.24 13.93
CA LYS A 720 -16.85 -25.58 14.91
C LYS A 720 -18.21 -25.22 14.33
N ALA A 721 -18.29 -24.78 13.07
CA ALA A 721 -19.57 -24.53 12.39
C ALA A 721 -20.33 -25.82 12.10
N GLU A 722 -19.67 -26.84 11.55
CA GLU A 722 -20.23 -28.17 11.30
C GLU A 722 -20.83 -28.77 12.59
N ASP A 723 -20.05 -28.82 13.67
CA ASP A 723 -20.48 -29.38 14.97
C ASP A 723 -21.62 -28.59 15.63
N LYS A 724 -21.72 -27.28 15.37
CA LYS A 724 -22.77 -26.45 15.98
C LYS A 724 -24.02 -26.37 15.12
N LEU A 725 -23.95 -26.51 13.79
CA LEU A 725 -25.10 -26.40 12.89
C LEU A 725 -25.66 -27.76 12.45
N GLY A 726 -24.83 -28.82 12.41
CA GLY A 726 -25.23 -30.15 11.97
C GLY A 726 -25.77 -30.13 10.54
N SER A 727 -26.95 -30.71 10.31
CA SER A 727 -27.65 -30.70 9.01
C SER A 727 -28.10 -29.31 8.50
N LYS A 728 -27.79 -28.23 9.25
CA LYS A 728 -27.99 -26.83 8.83
C LYS A 728 -26.69 -26.16 8.38
N PHE A 729 -25.56 -26.87 8.36
CA PHE A 729 -24.31 -26.39 7.79
C PHE A 729 -24.39 -26.47 6.25
N ASP A 730 -24.10 -25.37 5.57
CA ASP A 730 -23.83 -25.33 4.13
C ASP A 730 -22.43 -24.76 3.94
N ILE A 731 -21.56 -25.52 3.26
CA ILE A 731 -20.17 -25.14 3.02
C ILE A 731 -20.04 -23.82 2.23
N ARG A 732 -21.03 -23.52 1.37
CA ARG A 732 -21.10 -22.29 0.57
C ARG A 732 -21.45 -21.09 1.42
N GLU A 733 -22.27 -21.27 2.46
CA GLU A 733 -22.56 -20.24 3.46
C GLU A 733 -21.35 -19.99 4.36
N PHE A 734 -20.61 -21.04 4.74
CA PHE A 734 -19.35 -20.88 5.48
C PHE A 734 -18.30 -20.12 4.64
N HIS A 735 -18.02 -20.55 3.41
CA HIS A 735 -17.06 -19.86 2.53
C HIS A 735 -17.48 -18.42 2.23
N ALA A 736 -18.77 -18.16 2.00
CA ALA A 736 -19.26 -16.79 1.85
C ALA A 736 -19.08 -15.95 3.13
N THR A 737 -19.27 -16.55 4.31
CA THR A 737 -19.04 -15.88 5.61
C THR A 737 -17.56 -15.52 5.82
N VAL A 738 -16.64 -16.39 5.41
CA VAL A 738 -15.20 -16.10 5.43
C VAL A 738 -14.87 -15.00 4.41
N LEU A 739 -15.14 -15.23 3.12
CA LEU A 739 -14.65 -14.37 2.03
C LEU A 739 -15.33 -12.99 1.99
N LYS A 740 -16.65 -12.90 2.21
CA LYS A 740 -17.39 -11.63 2.15
C LYS A 740 -17.18 -10.73 3.36
N ALA A 741 -16.37 -11.16 4.33
CA ALA A 741 -15.85 -10.27 5.35
C ALA A 741 -14.83 -9.26 4.78
N GLY A 742 -14.13 -9.58 3.68
CA GLY A 742 -12.95 -8.86 3.19
C GLY A 742 -11.69 -9.23 3.98
N TYR A 743 -10.59 -8.47 3.87
CA TYR A 743 -9.40 -8.72 4.68
C TYR A 743 -9.62 -8.33 6.14
N LEU A 744 -9.30 -9.23 7.08
CA LEU A 744 -9.46 -9.05 8.52
C LEU A 744 -8.53 -9.98 9.33
N PRO A 745 -8.19 -9.66 10.59
CA PRO A 745 -7.42 -10.55 11.45
C PRO A 745 -8.23 -11.76 11.93
N LEU A 746 -7.56 -12.87 12.21
CA LEU A 746 -8.17 -14.17 12.51
C LEU A 746 -9.09 -14.16 13.74
N HIS A 747 -8.81 -13.34 14.76
CA HIS A 747 -9.69 -13.21 15.93
C HIS A 747 -11.02 -12.51 15.60
N ILE A 748 -11.04 -11.61 14.61
CA ILE A 748 -12.29 -11.00 14.10
C ILE A 748 -12.98 -11.95 13.12
N LEU A 749 -12.24 -12.75 12.34
CA LEU A 749 -12.83 -13.84 11.55
C LEU A 749 -13.55 -14.84 12.46
N GLU A 750 -12.96 -15.25 13.58
CA GLU A 750 -13.64 -16.09 14.56
C GLU A 750 -14.92 -15.43 15.07
N LYS A 751 -14.88 -14.14 15.43
CA LYS A 751 -16.05 -13.39 15.89
C LYS A 751 -17.17 -13.38 14.84
N ASN A 752 -16.82 -13.18 13.57
CA ASN A 752 -17.75 -13.19 12.43
C ASN A 752 -18.39 -14.58 12.21
N VAL A 753 -17.58 -15.65 12.19
CA VAL A 753 -18.08 -17.03 12.05
C VAL A 753 -18.96 -17.42 13.24
N ASN A 754 -18.56 -17.07 14.47
CA ASN A 754 -19.37 -17.31 15.68
C ASN A 754 -20.73 -16.60 15.59
N GLN A 755 -20.77 -15.35 15.11
CA GLN A 755 -22.01 -14.59 14.90
C GLN A 755 -22.92 -15.25 13.84
N TRP A 756 -22.35 -15.66 12.69
CA TRP A 756 -23.10 -16.37 11.65
C TRP A 756 -23.70 -17.71 12.14
N ILE A 757 -22.96 -18.47 12.96
CA ILE A 757 -23.48 -19.69 13.61
C ILE A 757 -24.68 -19.37 14.51
N LEU A 758 -24.62 -18.30 15.30
CA LEU A 758 -25.72 -17.88 16.18
C LEU A 758 -26.94 -17.42 15.38
N GLU A 759 -26.76 -16.60 14.36
CA GLU A 759 -27.85 -16.15 13.48
C GLU A 759 -28.52 -17.30 12.73
N THR A 760 -27.75 -18.25 12.22
CA THR A 760 -28.27 -19.42 11.49
C THR A 760 -29.12 -20.30 12.41
N LYS A 761 -28.74 -20.44 13.68
CA LYS A 761 -29.56 -21.10 14.71
C LYS A 761 -30.86 -20.34 14.99
N ASN A 762 -30.79 -19.02 15.15
CA ASN A 762 -31.96 -18.19 15.46
C ASN A 762 -32.97 -18.19 14.30
N LYS A 763 -32.51 -17.99 13.05
CA LYS A 763 -33.33 -18.07 11.83
C LYS A 763 -34.04 -19.42 11.73
N ALA A 764 -33.36 -20.52 12.10
CA ALA A 764 -33.93 -21.87 12.09
C ALA A 764 -34.85 -22.19 13.30
N ALA A 765 -34.78 -21.43 14.40
CA ALA A 765 -35.73 -21.52 15.51
C ALA A 765 -37.00 -20.70 15.22
N GLU A 766 -36.84 -19.53 14.59
CA GLU A 766 -37.95 -18.71 14.11
C GLU A 766 -38.75 -19.41 13.01
N SER A 767 -38.10 -20.10 12.05
CA SER A 767 -38.81 -20.84 11.01
C SER A 767 -39.60 -22.01 11.59
N ALA A 768 -39.01 -22.78 12.52
CA ALA A 768 -39.72 -23.85 13.23
C ALA A 768 -40.95 -23.31 14.02
N THR A 769 -40.80 -22.16 14.67
CA THR A 769 -41.88 -21.51 15.42
C THR A 769 -42.98 -20.99 14.49
N LYS A 770 -42.62 -20.41 13.33
CA LYS A 770 -43.58 -19.98 12.29
C LYS A 770 -44.35 -21.18 11.72
N CYS A 771 -43.67 -22.29 11.41
CA CYS A 771 -44.33 -23.52 10.97
C CYS A 771 -45.32 -24.04 12.02
N ALA A 772 -44.92 -24.13 13.30
CA ALA A 772 -45.82 -24.51 14.39
C ALA A 772 -47.06 -23.60 14.47
N SER A 773 -46.87 -22.27 14.38
CA SER A 773 -47.98 -21.30 14.44
C SER A 773 -48.92 -21.32 13.22
N ASN A 774 -48.46 -21.81 12.07
CA ASN A 774 -49.27 -22.00 10.87
C ASN A 774 -50.05 -23.33 10.89
N VAL A 775 -49.49 -24.38 11.52
CA VAL A 775 -50.20 -25.66 11.72
C VAL A 775 -51.36 -25.51 12.72
N THR A 776 -51.29 -24.55 13.65
CA THR A 776 -52.37 -24.23 14.60
C THR A 776 -53.44 -23.27 14.04
N ARG A 777 -53.58 -23.13 12.72
CA ARG A 777 -54.71 -22.42 12.09
C ARG A 777 -55.59 -23.40 11.33
N GLU A 778 -56.66 -23.84 11.99
CA GLU A 778 -57.76 -24.54 11.33
C GLU A 778 -58.41 -23.65 10.24
N PRO A 779 -58.98 -24.23 9.18
CA PRO A 779 -59.74 -23.47 8.20
C PRO A 779 -61.00 -22.86 8.83
N PRO A 780 -61.48 -21.69 8.36
CA PRO A 780 -62.69 -21.07 8.88
C PRO A 780 -63.93 -21.89 8.48
N ASP A 781 -64.46 -22.66 9.42
CA ASP A 781 -65.66 -23.47 9.20
C ASP A 781 -66.87 -22.58 8.87
N ARG A 782 -67.71 -23.06 7.94
CA ARG A 782 -68.85 -22.34 7.35
C ARG A 782 -70.18 -22.96 7.76
N THR A 783 -70.40 -23.10 9.06
CA THR A 783 -71.74 -23.28 9.63
C THR A 783 -72.03 -22.17 10.66
N GLY A 784 -73.30 -21.83 10.85
CA GLY A 784 -73.71 -20.61 11.56
C GLY A 784 -74.69 -20.86 12.70
N LEU A 785 -75.50 -19.82 12.97
CA LEU A 785 -76.47 -19.70 14.08
C LEU A 785 -75.83 -19.49 15.47
N ALA A 786 -76.02 -18.28 15.99
CA ALA A 786 -75.76 -17.96 17.38
C ALA A 786 -76.90 -18.45 18.28
N LEU A 787 -76.56 -18.85 19.50
CA LEU A 787 -77.48 -18.86 20.64
C LEU A 787 -76.73 -18.46 21.92
N THR A 788 -77.48 -18.14 22.97
CA THR A 788 -77.05 -17.21 24.04
C THR A 788 -76.80 -17.87 25.39
N SER A 789 -76.32 -17.07 26.35
CA SER A 789 -76.18 -17.34 27.80
C SER A 789 -75.00 -18.23 28.21
N SER A 790 -74.50 -18.25 29.47
CA SER A 790 -74.04 -17.22 30.43
C SER A 790 -73.69 -17.92 31.77
N ILE A 791 -73.15 -17.22 32.79
CA ILE A 791 -72.97 -17.69 34.20
C ILE A 791 -71.80 -18.71 34.32
N HIS A 792 -70.67 -18.40 34.99
CA HIS A 792 -70.37 -18.52 36.44
C HIS A 792 -70.47 -19.99 36.97
N SER A 793 -69.64 -20.52 37.90
CA SER A 793 -68.40 -20.08 38.58
C SER A 793 -67.88 -21.19 39.56
N PHE A 794 -66.71 -21.00 40.21
CA PHE A 794 -66.20 -21.65 41.45
C PHE A 794 -65.59 -23.09 41.49
N THR A 795 -64.24 -23.13 41.55
CA THR A 795 -63.35 -23.64 42.64
C THR A 795 -63.55 -24.97 43.44
N ASN A 796 -62.40 -25.48 43.93
CA ASN A 796 -62.11 -26.46 45.02
C ASN A 796 -62.13 -27.95 44.62
N ILE A 797 -61.20 -28.86 44.99
CA ILE A 797 -60.18 -29.08 46.07
C ILE A 797 -60.59 -30.14 47.12
N SER A 798 -60.06 -31.37 46.96
CA SER A 798 -59.71 -32.40 47.98
C SER A 798 -58.97 -33.55 47.25
N LYS A 799 -57.86 -34.17 47.71
CA LYS A 799 -57.65 -35.07 48.88
C LYS A 799 -58.57 -36.30 48.87
N THR A 800 -58.15 -37.57 49.09
CA THR A 800 -56.85 -38.25 49.40
C THR A 800 -57.02 -39.79 49.14
N ASP A 801 -56.10 -40.78 49.32
CA ASP A 801 -54.73 -40.90 49.88
C ASP A 801 -53.96 -42.17 49.39
N MET A 802 -52.69 -42.33 49.85
CA MET A 802 -51.88 -43.55 50.09
C MET A 802 -51.64 -44.68 49.03
N GLY A 803 -50.36 -45.12 48.87
CA GLY A 803 -49.98 -46.28 48.04
C GLY A 803 -48.47 -46.63 47.86
N THR A 804 -47.66 -46.59 48.93
CA THR A 804 -46.28 -47.19 49.09
C THR A 804 -45.38 -47.54 47.88
N ALA A 805 -44.28 -46.77 47.71
CA ALA A 805 -42.84 -47.15 47.56
C ALA A 805 -42.34 -48.30 46.61
N PRO A 806 -41.07 -48.28 46.11
CA PRO A 806 -39.94 -47.41 46.48
C PRO A 806 -39.26 -46.61 45.32
N LEU A 807 -38.38 -45.68 45.74
CA LEU A 807 -37.38 -44.92 44.96
C LEU A 807 -36.02 -45.68 44.95
N PRO A 808 -34.90 -45.19 44.34
CA PRO A 808 -34.62 -43.90 43.66
C PRO A 808 -34.10 -44.12 42.22
N SER A 809 -33.39 -43.26 41.44
CA SER A 809 -32.93 -41.83 41.42
C SER A 809 -32.41 -41.59 39.99
N GLU A 810 -32.36 -40.40 39.38
CA GLU A 810 -32.94 -39.06 39.63
C GLU A 810 -32.98 -38.31 38.27
N ASN A 811 -33.57 -37.11 38.14
CA ASN A 811 -33.45 -36.33 36.89
C ASN A 811 -33.76 -34.82 37.01
N VAL A 812 -32.77 -33.98 36.69
CA VAL A 812 -32.81 -32.87 35.71
C VAL A 812 -34.05 -31.92 35.66
N GLN A 813 -33.78 -30.62 35.97
CA GLN A 813 -34.53 -29.40 35.53
C GLN A 813 -35.96 -29.19 36.12
N ASN A 814 -36.60 -28.01 36.10
CA ASN A 814 -36.40 -26.71 35.42
C ASN A 814 -36.38 -25.54 36.47
N ARG A 815 -35.87 -24.30 36.25
CA ARG A 815 -36.26 -23.23 35.28
C ARG A 815 -37.76 -22.85 35.40
N LEU A 816 -38.21 -21.59 35.26
CA LEU A 816 -37.64 -20.36 34.67
C LEU A 816 -38.48 -19.10 35.11
N ILE A 817 -38.08 -17.89 34.67
CA ILE A 817 -38.84 -16.59 34.62
C ILE A 817 -38.83 -15.70 35.90
N LYS A 818 -38.47 -14.39 35.87
CA LYS A 818 -37.80 -13.49 34.86
C LYS A 818 -37.23 -12.19 35.49
N ARG A 819 -36.07 -11.74 34.97
CA ARG A 819 -35.60 -10.34 34.68
C ARG A 819 -35.80 -9.19 35.71
N MET A 820 -34.71 -8.45 35.98
CA MET A 820 -34.36 -7.18 35.28
C MET A 820 -32.94 -6.66 35.66
N VAL A 821 -32.43 -5.65 34.91
CA VAL A 821 -31.14 -4.91 35.09
C VAL A 821 -29.88 -5.78 34.80
N ASN A 822 -29.02 -5.58 33.79
CA ASN A 822 -28.31 -4.43 33.17
C ASN A 822 -27.17 -3.82 34.02
N GLY A 823 -25.93 -4.24 33.75
CA GLY A 823 -24.71 -3.66 34.34
C GLY A 823 -23.51 -4.60 34.26
N GLY A 824 -22.84 -4.66 33.11
CA GLY A 824 -21.79 -5.65 32.86
C GLY A 824 -20.40 -5.22 33.31
N ILE A 825 -19.92 -5.76 34.43
CA ILE A 825 -18.49 -5.99 34.69
C ILE A 825 -18.35 -7.41 35.22
N VAL A 826 -17.62 -8.27 34.49
CA VAL A 826 -17.32 -9.65 34.92
C VAL A 826 -15.83 -9.75 35.19
N LEU A 827 -15.45 -9.76 36.47
CA LEU A 827 -14.14 -10.29 36.86
C LEU A 827 -14.23 -11.82 36.84
N ASN A 828 -13.35 -12.46 36.06
CA ASN A 828 -13.08 -13.88 36.25
C ASN A 828 -12.18 -14.06 37.47
N LEU A 829 -12.76 -14.48 38.59
CA LEU A 829 -12.01 -15.02 39.72
C LEU A 829 -11.72 -16.50 39.49
N MET A 830 -10.46 -16.85 39.21
CA MET A 830 -10.01 -18.23 39.39
C MET A 830 -9.83 -18.50 40.89
N TRP A 831 -10.32 -19.65 41.34
CA TRP A 831 -10.16 -20.11 42.71
C TRP A 831 -8.86 -20.91 42.82
N ASN A 832 -7.93 -20.46 43.67
CA ASN A 832 -6.75 -21.25 44.06
C ASN A 832 -6.47 -21.05 45.54
N SER A 833 -6.12 -22.12 46.24
CA SER A 833 -5.80 -22.12 47.66
C SER A 833 -4.39 -21.59 47.94
N ILE A 834 -4.23 -20.94 49.09
CA ILE A 834 -3.02 -20.21 49.49
C ILE A 834 -2.05 -21.13 50.24
N GLN A 835 -0.75 -21.04 49.94
CA GLN A 835 0.30 -21.12 50.96
C GLN A 835 1.37 -20.03 50.72
N SER A 836 1.64 -19.24 51.78
CA SER A 836 2.82 -18.39 52.05
C SER A 836 3.41 -17.48 50.94
N GLY A 837 3.49 -16.16 51.21
CA GLY A 837 4.62 -15.35 50.66
C GLY A 837 4.35 -13.99 50.00
N ASN A 838 3.36 -13.21 50.44
CA ASN A 838 3.14 -11.77 50.15
C ASN A 838 3.85 -11.13 48.92
N ILE A 839 3.11 -10.94 47.83
CA ILE A 839 3.44 -9.93 46.80
C ILE A 839 2.55 -8.69 47.03
N VAL A 840 3.15 -7.50 47.03
CA VAL A 840 2.42 -6.23 47.19
C VAL A 840 2.01 -5.68 45.82
N PHE A 841 0.71 -5.61 45.57
CA PHE A 841 0.15 -4.92 44.39
C PHE A 841 -0.41 -3.54 44.77
N LYS A 842 -0.01 -2.51 44.02
CA LYS A 842 -0.38 -1.11 44.25
C LYS A 842 -1.34 -0.63 43.17
N ILE A 843 -2.62 -0.54 43.50
CA ILE A 843 -3.65 0.01 42.60
C ILE A 843 -3.83 1.51 42.91
N SER A 844 -3.80 2.35 41.89
CA SER A 844 -4.14 3.78 41.99
C SER A 844 -5.14 4.17 40.91
N SER A 845 -6.43 4.22 41.28
CA SER A 845 -7.46 4.85 40.46
C SER A 845 -7.34 6.38 40.56
N GLY A 846 -7.36 7.06 39.41
CA GLY A 846 -7.14 8.50 39.34
C GLY A 846 -8.38 9.34 39.65
N PHE A 847 -8.67 9.59 40.93
CA PHE A 847 -9.55 10.71 41.33
C PHE A 847 -9.26 11.22 42.76
N GLY A 848 -8.88 12.51 42.86
CA GLY A 848 -9.23 13.36 44.01
C GLY A 848 -8.38 13.31 45.29
N ARG A 849 -7.50 14.32 45.42
CA ARG A 849 -6.98 14.93 46.68
C ARG A 849 -5.97 14.13 47.53
N ARG A 850 -4.95 14.86 47.99
CA ARG A 850 -4.00 14.44 49.03
C ARG A 850 -4.69 14.38 50.40
N PHE A 851 -4.40 13.35 51.18
CA PHE A 851 -4.26 13.46 52.64
C PHE A 851 -3.06 12.61 53.09
N ASN A 852 -2.26 13.16 54.01
CA ASN A 852 -1.15 12.45 54.62
C ASN A 852 -1.61 11.91 55.99
N SER A 853 -1.43 10.60 56.23
CA SER A 853 -1.37 10.04 57.58
C SER A 853 -0.53 8.78 57.58
N THR A 854 0.49 8.75 58.44
CA THR A 854 1.45 7.66 58.62
C THR A 854 0.87 6.50 59.43
N LEU A 855 1.60 5.37 59.44
CA LEU A 855 1.64 4.26 60.44
C LEU A 855 1.01 2.91 60.04
N THR A 856 1.92 1.93 59.89
CA THR A 856 1.97 0.58 60.49
C THR A 856 0.67 -0.16 60.88
N THR A 857 0.55 -1.47 60.67
CA THR A 857 1.55 -2.49 60.26
C THR A 857 1.09 -3.31 59.05
#